data_AF-A0A7V1BW31-F1
#
_entry.id   AF-A0A7V1BW31-F1
#
_cell.length_a   1.000
_cell.length_b   1.000
_cell.length_c   1.000
_cell.angle_alpha   90.00
_cell.angle_beta   90.00
_cell.angle_gamma   90.00
#
_symmetry.space_group_name_H-M   'P 1'
#
loop_
_entity.id
_entity.type
_entity.pdbx_description
1 polymer ?
#
loop_
_entity_poly.entity_id
_entity_poly.type
_entity_poly.pdbx_seq_one_letter_code
_entity_poly.pdbx_strand_id
1 'polypeptide(L)'
;MDEMNGPERFRMVLGNLLKEGAQQDKIINLLSDTLGIPQALNLNQSAKKAVDFLRQEKVRVKTIQRSFCHAKTYMYHDPDTRKNFHVIGSSNLTDAGMGIRESGNIELNSASTGNDNDFKELTKWFSDLWKSKDALGNIELPDKSKVSVKEHIITLIQYLYSKYTPFQLYYKVLYELFKEDLLSLSLDPEFKKEISHLEDTVIYKILYSFQKTGVISLIKMLQRNDGAILADAVGLGKTWTALAVMKYFEMKGYRIILFCPKKLDANWRQYLEGHRSKFERDRLKYTIRYHTDLQDDRLESYQDGYKINTFFQGNPKLLVVIDESHNLRNDKSSRYKFLVENILRKNKEVKVLQLSATPINNKLIDVRNQFKLIVKGHDNGFKETALEVGSLESIFRTAQKDFKSWQEKENRKISDFIQTLPQKFFSLTDALIVARTRKLIESEFGGMSFPEKEYPENEYINPENIGDLKTFEELLSAIESINLIAYMPHLYTEEMKPESVLKDEVRREGFLVKMMYILLMKRLESSWYSFKNTVNNIYDHHTNALQKVDNFINAKEDTVLEDEISEQNDFEDDLEETSVEFTGAGDETEQLEEFTLGKKNPVKLSDIRHIDMFKRHLENDITRLEKLKSNLELFEKSLKEKKVKDIKLERLIEHIEKKRKERTNQKVIIFTVFADTAKYLYNQLINKGFYNIACV
;
A
#
# COMPACT_ATOMS: atom_id res chain seq x y z
N MET A 1 32.96 51.50 -9.30
CA MET A 1 34.10 50.62 -9.67
C MET A 1 35.24 51.44 -10.26
N ASP A 2 35.02 52.72 -10.58
CA ASP A 2 36.02 53.58 -11.23
C ASP A 2 37.18 54.05 -10.34
N GLU A 3 37.08 53.95 -9.00
CA GLU A 3 38.16 54.37 -8.08
C GLU A 3 39.20 53.30 -7.75
N MET A 4 38.98 52.03 -8.11
CA MET A 4 39.92 50.92 -7.82
C MET A 4 41.02 50.70 -8.89
N ASN A 5 41.07 51.55 -9.92
CA ASN A 5 42.09 51.48 -10.97
C ASN A 5 43.38 52.24 -10.65
N GLY A 6 43.43 53.01 -9.56
CA GLY A 6 44.61 53.80 -9.16
C GLY A 6 45.88 52.99 -8.82
N PRO A 7 45.80 51.87 -8.06
CA PRO A 7 47.03 51.19 -7.61
C PRO A 7 47.61 50.26 -8.68
N GLU A 8 48.94 50.33 -8.87
CA GLU A 8 49.68 49.48 -9.81
C GLU A 8 49.76 48.01 -9.37
N ARG A 9 49.74 47.75 -8.04
CA ARG A 9 49.90 46.41 -7.46
C ARG A 9 49.10 46.27 -6.17
N PHE A 10 48.38 45.16 -6.03
CA PHE A 10 47.69 44.74 -4.81
C PHE A 10 48.29 43.44 -4.30
N ARG A 11 48.70 43.41 -3.03
CA ARG A 11 49.30 42.23 -2.38
C ARG A 11 48.53 41.92 -1.11
N MET A 12 48.03 40.70 -1.00
CA MET A 12 47.24 40.24 0.14
C MET A 12 47.87 38.98 0.74
N VAL A 13 48.04 38.97 2.06
CA VAL A 13 48.44 37.78 2.81
C VAL A 13 47.29 37.43 3.74
N LEU A 14 46.68 36.27 3.55
CA LEU A 14 45.48 35.85 4.28
C LEU A 14 45.80 34.69 5.22
N GLY A 15 45.58 34.88 6.52
CA GLY A 15 45.78 33.86 7.54
C GLY A 15 44.55 32.95 7.71
N ASN A 16 44.78 31.66 7.98
CA ASN A 16 43.79 30.73 8.55
C ASN A 16 42.48 30.50 7.75
N LEU A 17 42.46 30.74 6.43
CA LEU A 17 41.29 30.47 5.57
C LEU A 17 40.95 28.98 5.40
N LEU A 18 41.87 28.07 5.76
CA LEU A 18 41.86 26.65 5.34
C LEU A 18 41.85 25.67 6.52
N LYS A 19 41.40 26.06 7.72
CA LYS A 19 41.13 25.06 8.76
C LYS A 19 39.99 24.15 8.30
N GLU A 20 40.33 22.88 8.06
CA GLU A 20 39.45 21.76 7.76
C GLU A 20 38.46 21.54 8.92
N GLY A 21 37.42 22.37 8.99
CA GLY A 21 36.24 22.12 9.81
C GLY A 21 35.10 21.68 8.89
N ALA A 22 34.53 20.51 9.18
CA ALA A 22 33.48 19.82 8.44
C ALA A 22 32.55 20.76 7.66
N GLN A 23 32.57 20.62 6.34
CA GLN A 23 31.90 21.48 5.37
C GLN A 23 30.38 21.26 5.24
N GLN A 24 29.75 20.49 6.14
CA GLN A 24 28.36 20.07 5.97
C GLN A 24 27.32 21.13 6.39
N ASP A 25 27.62 22.05 7.31
CA ASP A 25 26.60 22.96 7.87
C ASP A 25 26.76 24.45 7.53
N LYS A 26 27.76 24.84 6.73
CA LYS A 26 28.08 26.27 6.57
C LYS A 26 27.15 27.07 5.65
N ILE A 27 26.44 26.45 4.71
CA ILE A 27 25.52 27.22 3.83
C ILE A 27 24.34 27.76 4.64
N ILE A 28 23.85 26.99 5.62
CA ILE A 28 22.78 27.41 6.53
C ILE A 28 23.33 28.37 7.60
N ASN A 29 24.53 28.13 8.12
CA ASN A 29 25.15 29.03 9.10
C ASN A 29 25.60 30.41 8.53
N LEU A 30 25.87 30.50 7.23
CA LEU A 30 26.09 31.80 6.56
C LEU A 30 24.80 32.63 6.53
N LEU A 31 23.63 31.99 6.52
CA LEU A 31 22.33 32.66 6.52
C LEU A 31 21.83 32.96 7.94
N SER A 32 22.21 32.16 8.95
CA SER A 32 21.66 32.30 10.30
C SER A 32 22.28 33.44 11.12
N ASP A 33 23.56 33.79 10.90
CA ASP A 33 24.23 34.74 11.81
C ASP A 33 24.53 36.14 11.23
N THR A 34 24.45 36.38 9.91
CA THR A 34 24.84 37.72 9.38
C THR A 34 24.19 38.24 8.09
N LEU A 35 23.33 37.48 7.38
CA LEU A 35 22.78 37.92 6.10
C LEU A 35 21.26 38.14 6.14
N GLY A 36 20.83 39.41 6.11
CA GLY A 36 19.45 39.75 5.79
C GLY A 36 19.10 39.36 4.34
N ILE A 37 17.82 39.16 4.05
CA ILE A 37 17.27 38.81 2.71
C ILE A 37 17.85 39.69 1.58
N PRO A 38 18.03 41.03 1.74
CA PRO A 38 18.64 41.88 0.71
C PRO A 38 20.11 41.55 0.43
N GLN A 39 20.89 41.16 1.44
CA GLN A 39 22.30 40.81 1.28
C GLN A 39 22.46 39.44 0.61
N ALA A 40 21.55 38.50 0.87
CA ALA A 40 21.51 37.22 0.16
C ALA A 40 21.25 37.41 -1.34
N LEU A 41 20.36 38.35 -1.70
CA LEU A 41 20.09 38.72 -3.11
C LEU A 41 21.29 39.42 -3.78
N ASN A 42 22.04 40.24 -3.03
CA ASN A 42 23.23 40.94 -3.52
C ASN A 42 24.50 40.09 -3.54
N LEU A 43 24.54 38.96 -2.83
CA LEU A 43 25.70 38.09 -2.70
C LEU A 43 26.23 37.63 -4.07
N ASN A 44 25.33 37.34 -5.02
CA ASN A 44 25.70 36.93 -6.38
C ASN A 44 26.49 38.03 -7.11
N GLN A 45 26.05 39.28 -7.01
CA GLN A 45 26.74 40.42 -7.63
C GLN A 45 28.07 40.71 -6.93
N SER A 46 28.09 40.70 -5.60
CA SER A 46 29.32 40.93 -4.81
C SER A 46 30.37 39.85 -5.05
N ALA A 47 29.96 38.58 -5.13
CA ALA A 47 30.85 37.46 -5.42
C ALA A 47 31.46 37.55 -6.82
N LYS A 48 30.69 37.96 -7.83
CA LYS A 48 31.21 38.24 -9.17
C LYS A 48 32.23 39.36 -9.17
N LYS A 49 31.94 40.49 -8.52
CA LYS A 49 32.88 41.62 -8.39
C LYS A 49 34.16 41.22 -7.67
N ALA A 50 34.08 40.38 -6.63
CA ALA A 50 35.24 39.86 -5.92
C ALA A 50 36.09 38.96 -6.81
N VAL A 51 35.47 38.08 -7.61
CA VAL A 51 36.19 37.25 -8.59
C VAL A 51 36.83 38.11 -9.68
N ASP A 52 36.13 39.12 -10.20
CA ASP A 52 36.67 40.03 -11.21
C ASP A 52 37.87 40.82 -10.67
N PHE A 53 37.80 41.29 -9.41
CA PHE A 53 38.93 41.92 -8.73
C PHE A 53 40.11 40.96 -8.59
N LEU A 54 39.86 39.76 -8.04
CA LEU A 54 40.93 38.77 -7.87
C LEU A 54 41.58 38.41 -9.19
N ARG A 55 40.83 38.22 -10.28
CA ARG A 55 41.36 37.86 -11.61
C ARG A 55 42.36 38.86 -12.19
N GLN A 56 42.33 40.12 -11.78
CA GLN A 56 43.27 41.14 -12.27
C GLN A 56 44.73 40.70 -12.02
N GLU A 57 45.60 40.91 -13.02
CA GLU A 57 47.02 40.52 -12.92
C GLU A 57 47.77 41.27 -11.82
N LYS A 58 47.33 42.50 -11.52
CA LYS A 58 47.88 43.33 -10.46
C LYS A 58 47.59 42.81 -9.04
N VAL A 59 46.63 41.88 -8.88
CA VAL A 59 46.25 41.30 -7.59
C VAL A 59 46.98 39.99 -7.35
N ARG A 60 47.76 39.94 -6.27
CA ARG A 60 48.51 38.75 -5.81
C ARG A 60 48.08 38.38 -4.40
N VAL A 61 47.80 37.10 -4.20
CA VAL A 61 47.35 36.57 -2.91
C VAL A 61 48.28 35.45 -2.46
N LYS A 62 48.65 35.47 -1.19
CA LYS A 62 49.37 34.40 -0.49
C LYS A 62 48.60 34.02 0.78
N THR A 63 48.84 32.82 1.29
CA THR A 63 48.25 32.37 2.56
C THR A 63 49.32 31.90 3.54
N ILE A 64 49.01 31.97 4.83
CA ILE A 64 49.83 31.43 5.91
C ILE A 64 49.06 30.26 6.55
N GLN A 65 49.63 29.06 6.45
CA GLN A 65 49.04 27.82 7.01
C GLN A 65 49.81 27.27 8.21
N ARG A 66 51.15 27.36 8.19
CA ARG A 66 52.03 26.72 9.19
C ARG A 66 52.18 27.52 10.48
N SER A 67 51.94 28.83 10.40
CA SER A 67 52.14 29.79 11.47
C SER A 67 50.84 30.55 11.73
N PHE A 68 50.62 31.02 12.96
CA PHE A 68 49.47 31.83 13.29
C PHE A 68 49.74 33.31 12.97
N CYS A 69 48.95 33.90 12.07
CA CYS A 69 49.00 35.32 11.76
C CYS A 69 47.63 35.95 12.06
N HIS A 70 47.58 36.84 13.05
CA HIS A 70 46.38 37.56 13.45
C HIS A 70 46.45 39.07 13.16
N ALA A 71 47.56 39.55 12.60
CA ALA A 71 47.74 40.96 12.29
C ALA A 71 46.67 41.46 11.30
N LYS A 72 46.09 42.64 11.57
CA LYS A 72 45.27 43.37 10.60
C LYS A 72 46.00 44.67 10.27
N THR A 73 46.50 44.73 9.05
CA THR A 73 47.36 45.81 8.59
C THR A 73 46.98 46.14 7.17
N TYR A 74 46.61 47.40 6.94
CA TYR A 74 46.32 47.97 5.63
C TYR A 74 47.38 48.99 5.32
N MET A 75 48.00 48.91 4.14
CA MET A 75 49.08 49.82 3.75
C MET A 75 48.89 50.25 2.30
N TYR A 76 49.20 51.51 2.04
CA TYR A 76 49.23 52.08 0.71
C TYR A 76 50.54 52.82 0.50
N HIS A 77 51.17 52.54 -0.64
CA HIS A 77 52.44 53.11 -1.05
C HIS A 77 52.27 53.82 -2.39
N ASP A 78 52.66 55.10 -2.42
CA ASP A 78 52.61 55.99 -3.58
C ASP A 78 54.02 56.54 -3.88
N PRO A 79 54.35 56.85 -5.15
CA PRO A 79 55.58 57.59 -5.47
C PRO A 79 55.69 58.92 -4.72
N ASP A 80 54.56 59.62 -4.48
CA ASP A 80 54.53 60.77 -3.57
C ASP A 80 54.42 60.27 -2.12
N THR A 81 55.55 60.25 -1.43
CA THR A 81 55.66 59.80 -0.04
C THR A 81 54.68 60.45 0.94
N ARG A 82 54.11 61.63 0.62
CA ARG A 82 53.09 62.29 1.44
C ARG A 82 51.73 61.60 1.39
N LYS A 83 51.47 60.78 0.36
CA LYS A 83 50.24 60.03 0.16
C LYS A 83 50.29 58.60 0.72
N ASN A 84 51.45 58.17 1.22
CA ASN A 84 51.58 56.90 1.91
C ASN A 84 50.68 56.89 3.15
N PHE A 85 50.08 55.75 3.45
CA PHE A 85 49.36 55.57 4.71
C PHE A 85 49.42 54.12 5.19
N HIS A 86 49.26 53.94 6.48
CA HIS A 86 49.04 52.64 7.08
C HIS A 86 47.95 52.69 8.15
N VAL A 87 47.23 51.59 8.30
CA VAL A 87 46.23 51.38 9.35
C VAL A 87 46.51 50.03 9.99
N ILE A 88 46.69 50.00 11.30
CA ILE A 88 46.90 48.78 12.09
C ILE A 88 45.97 48.78 13.27
N GLY A 89 45.40 47.62 13.56
CA GLY A 89 44.57 47.48 14.74
C GLY A 89 43.84 46.15 14.81
N SER A 90 42.64 46.19 15.37
CA SER A 90 41.78 45.02 15.54
C SER A 90 40.80 44.80 14.37
N SER A 91 40.61 45.80 13.51
CA SER A 91 39.64 45.76 12.39
C SER A 91 39.97 44.73 11.31
N ASN A 92 39.14 43.69 11.21
CA ASN A 92 39.20 42.72 10.10
C ASN A 92 38.68 43.30 8.78
N LEU A 93 39.00 42.64 7.65
CA LEU A 93 38.50 43.00 6.32
C LEU A 93 37.04 42.53 6.17
N THR A 94 36.13 43.21 6.86
CA THR A 94 34.67 43.00 6.84
C THR A 94 33.97 44.35 6.81
N ASP A 95 32.70 44.41 6.37
CA ASP A 95 31.94 45.67 6.31
C ASP A 95 31.89 46.40 7.67
N ALA A 96 31.77 45.64 8.77
CA ALA A 96 31.79 46.16 10.13
C ALA A 96 33.20 46.63 10.55
N GLY A 97 34.24 45.84 10.26
CA GLY A 97 35.62 46.20 10.60
C GLY A 97 36.15 47.41 9.83
N MET A 98 35.67 47.60 8.60
CA MET A 98 35.98 48.77 7.75
C MET A 98 35.11 50.00 8.04
N GLY A 99 34.16 49.92 9.00
CA GLY A 99 33.28 51.03 9.36
C GLY A 99 32.22 51.38 8.31
N ILE A 100 31.97 50.49 7.34
CA ILE A 100 30.94 50.67 6.29
C ILE A 100 29.55 50.41 6.87
N ARG A 101 29.46 49.49 7.83
CA ARG A 101 28.23 49.15 8.56
C ARG A 101 28.42 49.45 10.04
N GLU A 102 27.45 50.12 10.66
CA GLU A 102 27.42 50.25 12.13
C GLU A 102 27.40 48.85 12.77
N SER A 103 28.23 48.66 13.79
CA SER A 103 28.34 47.40 14.52
C SER A 103 28.58 47.68 16.00
N GLY A 104 28.19 46.73 16.86
CA GLY A 104 28.50 46.80 18.29
C GLY A 104 29.95 46.46 18.62
N ASN A 105 30.81 46.22 17.62
CA ASN A 105 32.21 45.90 17.85
C ASN A 105 32.97 47.16 18.29
N ILE A 106 33.65 47.06 19.43
CA ILE A 106 34.60 48.09 19.87
C ILE A 106 35.95 47.74 19.24
N GLU A 107 36.35 48.50 18.21
CA GLU A 107 37.61 48.31 17.49
C GLU A 107 38.63 49.40 17.88
N LEU A 108 39.90 49.01 18.01
CA LEU A 108 41.01 49.94 18.23
C LEU A 108 41.95 49.91 17.03
N ASN A 109 42.09 51.06 16.35
CA ASN A 109 42.98 51.22 15.21
C ASN A 109 43.89 52.42 15.39
N SER A 110 45.14 52.28 14.96
CA SER A 110 46.10 53.36 14.75
C SER A 110 46.27 53.58 13.26
N ALA A 111 46.26 54.84 12.83
CA ALA A 111 46.46 55.23 11.45
C ALA A 111 47.39 56.44 11.36
N SER A 112 48.32 56.39 10.41
CA SER A 112 49.26 57.49 10.12
C SER A 112 49.43 57.67 8.61
N THR A 113 49.82 58.88 8.21
CA THR A 113 50.08 59.27 6.82
C THR A 113 51.51 59.79 6.66
N GLY A 114 52.03 59.66 5.44
CA GLY A 114 53.41 60.01 5.12
C GLY A 114 54.38 58.82 5.23
N ASN A 115 55.66 59.14 5.30
CA ASN A 115 56.76 58.16 5.28
C ASN A 115 57.55 58.19 6.60
N ASP A 116 56.81 58.08 7.70
CA ASP A 116 57.36 57.98 9.05
C ASP A 116 58.16 56.67 9.25
N ASN A 117 58.84 56.54 10.39
CA ASN A 117 59.62 55.34 10.70
C ASN A 117 58.72 54.10 10.80
N ASP A 118 57.52 54.25 11.37
CA ASP A 118 56.54 53.18 11.49
C ASP A 118 56.17 52.62 10.11
N PHE A 119 55.87 53.47 9.12
CA PHE A 119 55.57 53.03 7.76
C PHE A 119 56.73 52.24 7.13
N LYS A 120 57.98 52.66 7.36
CA LYS A 120 59.17 51.95 6.85
C LYS A 120 59.33 50.59 7.51
N GLU A 121 59.16 50.50 8.82
CA GLU A 121 59.24 49.24 9.56
C GLU A 121 58.14 48.26 9.15
N LEU A 122 56.91 48.74 8.99
CA LEU A 122 55.78 47.95 8.51
C LEU A 122 55.96 47.48 7.08
N THR A 123 56.52 48.33 6.22
CA THR A 123 56.81 47.97 4.83
C THR A 123 57.87 46.88 4.78
N LYS A 124 58.89 46.98 5.64
CA LYS A 124 59.92 45.94 5.79
C LYS A 124 59.31 44.65 6.31
N TRP A 125 58.53 44.70 7.40
CA TRP A 125 57.83 43.55 7.97
C TRP A 125 56.95 42.84 6.93
N PHE A 126 56.13 43.57 6.18
CA PHE A 126 55.28 42.98 5.15
C PHE A 126 56.10 42.37 4.01
N SER A 127 57.18 43.04 3.58
CA SER A 127 58.10 42.52 2.54
C SER A 127 58.77 41.22 2.99
N ASP A 128 59.21 41.15 4.25
CA ASP A 128 59.83 39.97 4.83
C ASP A 128 58.82 38.83 4.97
N LEU A 129 57.61 39.12 5.46
CA LEU A 129 56.50 38.15 5.51
C LEU A 129 56.15 37.64 4.11
N TRP A 130 56.06 38.54 3.11
CA TRP A 130 55.73 38.19 1.73
C TRP A 130 56.77 37.26 1.09
N LYS A 131 58.06 37.42 1.43
CA LYS A 131 59.17 36.58 0.95
C LYS A 131 59.39 35.33 1.80
N SER A 132 58.79 35.25 2.99
CA SER A 132 58.95 34.12 3.91
C SER A 132 58.48 32.80 3.30
N LYS A 133 59.02 31.69 3.83
CA LYS A 133 58.58 30.33 3.49
C LYS A 133 57.16 30.02 4.00
N ASP A 134 56.67 30.80 4.96
CA ASP A 134 55.34 30.62 5.55
C ASP A 134 54.23 31.24 4.70
N ALA A 135 54.54 32.24 3.87
CA ALA A 135 53.61 32.85 2.93
C ALA A 135 53.59 32.09 1.58
N LEU A 136 52.71 31.10 1.51
CA LEU A 136 52.54 30.19 0.39
C LEU A 136 51.74 30.84 -0.74
N GLY A 137 52.22 30.71 -1.98
CA GLY A 137 51.48 31.09 -3.19
C GLY A 137 50.63 29.95 -3.77
N ASN A 138 50.97 28.70 -3.43
CA ASN A 138 50.25 27.49 -3.83
C ASN A 138 49.89 26.69 -2.57
N ILE A 139 48.76 26.00 -2.61
CA ILE A 139 48.30 25.08 -1.56
C ILE A 139 48.13 23.68 -2.14
N GLU A 140 48.17 22.68 -1.27
CA GLU A 140 47.89 21.29 -1.60
C GLU A 140 46.46 20.95 -1.14
N LEU A 141 45.65 20.39 -2.03
CA LEU A 141 44.28 19.96 -1.76
C LEU A 141 44.25 18.52 -1.19
N PRO A 142 43.11 18.03 -0.63
CA PRO A 142 43.02 16.67 -0.08
C PRO A 142 43.33 15.55 -1.08
N ASP A 143 43.20 15.82 -2.39
CA ASP A 143 43.56 14.92 -3.48
C ASP A 143 45.06 14.99 -3.87
N LYS A 144 45.88 15.73 -3.09
CA LYS A 144 47.31 16.02 -3.31
C LYS A 144 47.62 16.87 -4.54
N SER A 145 46.62 17.49 -5.17
CA SER A 145 46.86 18.44 -6.26
C SER A 145 47.35 19.79 -5.71
N LYS A 146 48.30 20.42 -6.42
CA LYS A 146 48.83 21.75 -6.07
C LYS A 146 48.14 22.82 -6.89
N VAL A 147 47.44 23.74 -6.22
CA VAL A 147 46.69 24.82 -6.85
C VAL A 147 47.16 26.17 -6.31
N SER A 148 47.19 27.20 -7.15
CA SER A 148 47.45 28.57 -6.71
C SER A 148 46.41 29.03 -5.68
N VAL A 149 46.85 29.67 -4.59
CA VAL A 149 45.95 30.21 -3.55
C VAL A 149 44.91 31.14 -4.17
N LYS A 150 45.35 31.96 -5.12
CA LYS A 150 44.50 32.89 -5.86
C LYS A 150 43.39 32.14 -6.59
N GLU A 151 43.74 31.08 -7.32
CA GLU A 151 42.79 30.30 -8.10
C GLU A 151 41.82 29.54 -7.20
N HIS A 152 42.32 28.96 -6.11
CA HIS A 152 41.48 28.26 -5.14
C HIS A 152 40.43 29.19 -4.50
N ILE A 153 40.81 30.40 -4.10
CA ILE A 153 39.86 31.39 -3.56
C ILE A 153 38.82 31.78 -4.61
N ILE A 154 39.24 31.96 -5.87
CA ILE A 154 38.32 32.22 -6.99
C ILE A 154 37.30 31.08 -7.11
N THR A 155 37.75 29.82 -7.07
CA THR A 155 36.85 28.65 -7.13
C THR A 155 35.87 28.63 -5.95
N LEU A 156 36.34 28.89 -4.73
CA LEU A 156 35.48 28.93 -3.54
C LEU A 156 34.38 30.00 -3.65
N ILE A 157 34.72 31.19 -4.15
CA ILE A 157 33.76 32.29 -4.33
C ILE A 157 32.79 31.98 -5.49
N GLN A 158 33.24 31.28 -6.54
CA GLN A 158 32.41 30.85 -7.67
C GLN A 158 31.27 29.91 -7.27
N TYR A 159 31.46 29.07 -6.26
CA TYR A 159 30.38 28.22 -5.75
C TYR A 159 29.17 29.00 -5.21
N LEU A 160 29.38 30.23 -4.72
CA LEU A 160 28.30 31.08 -4.18
C LEU A 160 27.33 31.60 -5.24
N TYR A 161 27.71 31.60 -6.52
CA TYR A 161 26.85 32.08 -7.62
C TYR A 161 26.75 31.10 -8.79
N SER A 162 27.09 29.84 -8.54
CA SER A 162 26.91 28.77 -9.51
C SER A 162 25.44 28.67 -9.89
N LYS A 163 25.16 28.69 -11.20
CA LYS A 163 23.81 28.52 -11.73
C LYS A 163 23.48 27.03 -11.75
N TYR A 164 22.50 26.62 -10.96
CA TYR A 164 21.96 25.27 -11.02
C TYR A 164 20.82 25.21 -12.04
N THR A 165 20.77 24.15 -12.83
CA THR A 165 19.63 23.92 -13.70
C THR A 165 18.40 23.51 -12.88
N PRO A 166 17.16 23.76 -13.35
CA PRO A 166 15.96 23.24 -12.69
C PRO A 166 16.02 21.73 -12.43
N PHE A 167 16.65 20.98 -13.35
CA PHE A 167 16.87 19.54 -13.21
C PHE A 167 17.81 19.20 -12.04
N GLN A 168 18.94 19.91 -11.89
CA GLN A 168 19.85 19.69 -10.76
C GLN A 168 19.19 20.00 -9.41
N LEU A 169 18.38 21.06 -9.34
CA LEU A 169 17.60 21.39 -8.15
C LEU A 169 16.59 20.28 -7.84
N TYR A 170 15.89 19.78 -8.86
CA TYR A 170 14.98 18.66 -8.71
C TYR A 170 15.67 17.42 -8.13
N TYR A 171 16.82 17.01 -8.66
CA TYR A 171 17.60 15.88 -8.09
C TYR A 171 18.09 16.15 -6.68
N LYS A 172 18.51 17.38 -6.37
CA LYS A 172 18.93 17.72 -5.01
C LYS A 172 17.76 17.61 -4.03
N VAL A 173 16.57 18.08 -4.41
CA VAL A 173 15.36 17.93 -3.61
C VAL A 173 15.01 16.46 -3.42
N LEU A 174 15.01 15.65 -4.49
CA LEU A 174 14.80 14.21 -4.39
C LEU A 174 15.82 13.54 -3.47
N TYR A 175 17.11 13.88 -3.62
CA TYR A 175 18.15 13.34 -2.75
C TYR A 175 17.91 13.72 -1.30
N GLU A 176 17.64 14.98 -0.98
CA GLU A 176 17.36 15.39 0.41
C GLU A 176 16.09 14.74 0.99
N LEU A 177 15.08 14.51 0.15
CA LEU A 177 13.82 13.89 0.56
C LEU A 177 13.97 12.37 0.79
N PHE A 178 14.86 11.69 0.06
CA PHE A 178 15.01 10.23 0.11
C PHE A 178 16.37 9.75 0.66
N LYS A 179 17.30 10.64 1.04
CA LYS A 179 18.64 10.27 1.51
C LYS A 179 18.58 9.35 2.73
N GLU A 180 17.65 9.58 3.65
CA GLU A 180 17.53 8.77 4.86
C GLU A 180 17.07 7.35 4.52
N ASP A 181 16.15 7.18 3.59
CA ASP A 181 15.70 5.88 3.11
C ASP A 181 16.77 5.12 2.31
N LEU A 182 17.55 5.85 1.54
CA LEU A 182 18.72 5.32 0.85
C LEU A 182 19.76 4.86 1.88
N LEU A 183 20.13 5.69 2.84
CA LEU A 183 21.27 5.45 3.74
C LEU A 183 20.96 4.44 4.87
N SER A 184 19.78 4.51 5.48
CA SER A 184 19.46 3.77 6.73
C SER A 184 19.43 2.25 6.60
N LEU A 185 19.21 1.69 5.40
CA LEU A 185 19.17 0.23 5.19
C LEU A 185 20.13 -0.27 4.10
N SER A 186 20.63 0.60 3.22
CA SER A 186 21.64 0.16 2.23
C SER A 186 23.06 0.18 2.76
N LEU A 187 23.34 0.86 3.87
CA LEU A 187 24.67 0.90 4.48
C LEU A 187 24.87 -0.14 5.59
N ASP A 188 23.81 -0.79 6.06
CA ASP A 188 23.91 -1.87 7.05
C ASP A 188 24.58 -3.11 6.41
N PRO A 189 25.80 -3.48 6.83
CA PRO A 189 26.49 -4.65 6.30
C PRO A 189 25.75 -5.96 6.58
N GLU A 190 25.00 -6.04 7.69
CA GLU A 190 24.23 -7.22 8.07
C GLU A 190 23.04 -7.39 7.14
N PHE A 191 22.26 -6.33 6.93
CA PHE A 191 21.15 -6.32 5.98
C PHE A 191 21.60 -6.69 4.56
N LYS A 192 22.73 -6.13 4.08
CA LYS A 192 23.30 -6.50 2.77
C LYS A 192 23.64 -7.99 2.66
N LYS A 193 24.22 -8.57 3.70
CA LYS A 193 24.55 -9.99 3.75
C LYS A 193 23.28 -10.85 3.72
N GLU A 194 22.24 -10.46 4.44
CA GLU A 194 20.97 -11.16 4.46
C GLU A 194 20.26 -11.11 3.10
N ILE A 195 20.24 -9.94 2.46
CA ILE A 195 19.69 -9.79 1.11
C ILE A 195 20.48 -10.63 0.11
N SER A 196 21.81 -10.70 0.23
CA SER A 196 22.64 -11.58 -0.62
C SER A 196 22.21 -13.05 -0.51
N HIS A 197 21.87 -13.54 0.69
CA HIS A 197 21.36 -14.89 0.85
C HIS A 197 19.98 -15.10 0.20
N LEU A 198 19.12 -14.08 0.22
CA LEU A 198 17.85 -14.10 -0.51
C LEU A 198 18.07 -14.05 -2.03
N GLU A 199 19.02 -13.24 -2.51
CA GLU A 199 19.38 -13.13 -3.94
C GLU A 199 19.84 -14.46 -4.54
N ASP A 200 20.39 -15.35 -3.72
CA ASP A 200 20.81 -16.68 -4.14
C ASP A 200 19.66 -17.67 -4.36
N THR A 201 18.48 -17.39 -3.79
CA THR A 201 17.29 -18.26 -3.93
C THR A 201 16.76 -18.30 -5.36
N VAL A 202 16.13 -19.41 -5.73
CA VAL A 202 15.54 -19.58 -7.07
C VAL A 202 14.39 -18.59 -7.25
N ILE A 203 13.58 -18.39 -6.21
CA ILE A 203 12.46 -17.47 -6.25
C ILE A 203 12.88 -16.05 -6.57
N TYR A 204 13.91 -15.51 -5.89
CA TYR A 204 14.37 -14.14 -6.12
C TYR A 204 14.97 -13.97 -7.51
N LYS A 205 15.74 -14.94 -8.01
CA LYS A 205 16.37 -14.88 -9.34
C LYS A 205 15.36 -14.75 -10.48
N ILE A 206 14.19 -15.36 -10.35
CA ILE A 206 13.12 -15.35 -11.36
C ILE A 206 12.30 -14.05 -11.37
N LEU A 207 12.30 -13.28 -10.28
CA LEU A 207 11.53 -12.05 -10.18
C LEU A 207 11.99 -10.98 -11.19
N TYR A 208 11.03 -10.21 -11.72
CA TYR A 208 11.31 -9.00 -12.49
C TYR A 208 11.98 -7.92 -11.64
N SER A 209 12.64 -6.96 -12.29
CA SER A 209 13.33 -5.85 -11.62
C SER A 209 12.43 -5.10 -10.64
N PHE A 210 11.22 -4.68 -11.06
CA PHE A 210 10.26 -4.07 -10.15
C PHE A 210 9.94 -4.99 -8.97
N GLN A 211 9.67 -6.27 -9.21
CA GLN A 211 9.33 -7.22 -8.13
C GLN A 211 10.46 -7.31 -7.10
N LYS A 212 11.72 -7.40 -7.54
CA LYS A 212 12.90 -7.39 -6.65
C LYS A 212 12.96 -6.14 -5.78
N THR A 213 12.77 -4.96 -6.38
CA THR A 213 12.68 -3.69 -5.63
C THR A 213 11.52 -3.72 -4.64
N GLY A 214 10.38 -4.29 -5.03
CA GLY A 214 9.21 -4.43 -4.16
C GLY A 214 9.46 -5.36 -2.97
N VAL A 215 10.14 -6.50 -3.18
CA VAL A 215 10.55 -7.42 -2.11
C VAL A 215 11.42 -6.69 -1.09
N ILE A 216 12.44 -5.96 -1.57
CA ILE A 216 13.32 -5.20 -0.69
C ILE A 216 12.51 -4.16 0.10
N SER A 217 11.67 -3.37 -0.56
CA SER A 217 10.83 -2.37 0.12
C SER A 217 9.92 -2.99 1.19
N LEU A 218 9.24 -4.11 0.88
CA LEU A 218 8.39 -4.81 1.84
C LEU A 218 9.18 -5.33 3.05
N ILE A 219 10.38 -5.89 2.83
CA ILE A 219 11.25 -6.34 3.92
C ILE A 219 11.63 -5.16 4.82
N LYS A 220 12.04 -4.02 4.23
CA LYS A 220 12.40 -2.81 4.96
C LYS A 220 11.22 -2.28 5.80
N MET A 221 10.03 -2.24 5.22
CA MET A 221 8.80 -1.82 5.90
C MET A 221 8.45 -2.75 7.07
N LEU A 222 8.49 -4.07 6.84
CA LEU A 222 8.24 -5.08 7.87
C LEU A 222 9.26 -5.01 9.01
N GLN A 223 10.53 -4.71 8.73
CA GLN A 223 11.56 -4.53 9.76
C GLN A 223 11.35 -3.26 10.58
N ARG A 224 10.99 -2.14 9.95
CA ARG A 224 10.80 -0.84 10.63
C ARG A 224 9.49 -0.73 11.40
N ASN A 225 8.39 -1.22 10.82
CA ASN A 225 7.03 -0.91 11.27
C ASN A 225 6.20 -2.14 11.66
N ASP A 226 6.80 -3.34 11.69
CA ASP A 226 6.13 -4.63 11.94
C ASP A 226 4.97 -4.95 10.96
N GLY A 227 4.85 -4.21 9.85
CA GLY A 227 3.84 -4.51 8.85
C GLY A 227 4.07 -3.82 7.51
N ALA A 228 3.45 -4.39 6.49
CA ALA A 228 3.47 -3.86 5.13
C ALA A 228 2.24 -4.33 4.34
N ILE A 229 1.84 -3.55 3.35
CA ILE A 229 0.73 -3.83 2.43
C ILE A 229 1.29 -3.84 1.01
N LEU A 230 1.18 -4.99 0.34
CA LEU A 230 1.45 -5.12 -1.09
C LEU A 230 0.16 -4.89 -1.88
N ALA A 231 0.06 -3.70 -2.45
CA ALA A 231 -1.08 -3.17 -3.19
C ALA A 231 -0.86 -3.11 -4.71
N ASP A 232 -0.03 -4.00 -5.25
CA ASP A 232 0.20 -4.08 -6.69
C ASP A 232 -1.07 -4.50 -7.46
N ALA A 233 -1.22 -3.96 -8.66
CA ALA A 233 -2.32 -4.31 -9.55
C ALA A 233 -2.43 -5.83 -9.81
N VAL A 234 -3.64 -6.29 -10.18
CA VAL A 234 -3.90 -7.69 -10.52
C VAL A 234 -3.00 -8.14 -11.68
N GLY A 235 -2.38 -9.31 -11.51
CA GLY A 235 -1.50 -9.92 -12.52
C GLY A 235 -0.01 -9.55 -12.40
N LEU A 236 0.38 -8.70 -11.45
CA LEU A 236 1.80 -8.31 -11.28
C LEU A 236 2.64 -9.30 -10.45
N GLY A 237 2.09 -10.47 -10.13
CA GLY A 237 2.81 -11.53 -9.41
C GLY A 237 2.95 -11.30 -7.91
N LYS A 238 1.93 -10.74 -7.24
CA LYS A 238 1.90 -10.54 -5.77
C LYS A 238 2.28 -11.79 -4.99
N THR A 239 1.76 -12.95 -5.38
CA THR A 239 2.10 -14.26 -4.77
C THR A 239 3.60 -14.52 -4.78
N TRP A 240 4.29 -14.31 -5.91
CA TRP A 240 5.74 -14.59 -5.99
C TRP A 240 6.56 -13.55 -5.21
N THR A 241 6.16 -12.28 -5.24
CA THR A 241 6.75 -11.24 -4.40
C THR A 241 6.59 -11.60 -2.92
N ALA A 242 5.40 -12.02 -2.49
CA ALA A 242 5.12 -12.43 -1.12
C ALA A 242 5.92 -13.66 -0.70
N LEU A 243 6.00 -14.69 -1.55
CA LEU A 243 6.81 -15.88 -1.29
C LEU A 243 8.30 -15.55 -1.10
N ALA A 244 8.85 -14.58 -1.84
CA ALA A 244 10.24 -14.13 -1.64
C ALA A 244 10.42 -13.40 -0.29
N VAL A 245 9.45 -12.56 0.11
CA VAL A 245 9.44 -11.93 1.44
C VAL A 245 9.31 -12.98 2.55
N MET A 246 8.41 -13.96 2.38
CA MET A 246 8.25 -15.09 3.29
C MET A 246 9.56 -15.86 3.43
N LYS A 247 10.23 -16.17 2.31
CA LYS A 247 11.52 -16.87 2.33
C LYS A 247 12.58 -16.13 3.15
N TYR A 248 12.67 -14.81 2.99
CA TYR A 248 13.59 -13.98 3.78
C TYR A 248 13.31 -14.08 5.29
N PHE A 249 12.04 -13.96 5.71
CA PHE A 249 11.68 -14.06 7.13
C PHE A 249 11.81 -15.49 7.69
N GLU A 250 11.54 -16.52 6.88
CA GLU A 250 11.81 -17.91 7.24
C GLU A 250 13.31 -18.12 7.57
N MET A 251 14.21 -17.57 6.73
CA MET A 251 15.66 -17.64 6.96
C MET A 251 16.10 -16.87 8.22
N LYS A 252 15.30 -15.89 8.67
CA LYS A 252 15.45 -15.18 9.95
C LYS A 252 14.85 -15.92 11.15
N GLY A 253 14.30 -17.11 10.94
CA GLY A 253 13.68 -17.93 11.98
C GLY A 253 12.25 -17.57 12.32
N TYR A 254 11.56 -16.78 11.47
CA TYR A 254 10.14 -16.52 11.64
C TYR A 254 9.34 -17.77 11.22
N ARG A 255 8.35 -18.13 12.03
CA ARG A 255 7.27 -19.03 11.63
C ARG A 255 6.28 -18.25 10.76
N ILE A 256 5.78 -18.88 9.71
CA ILE A 256 4.93 -18.22 8.73
C ILE A 256 3.57 -18.87 8.70
N ILE A 257 2.53 -18.07 8.90
CA ILE A 257 1.13 -18.45 8.73
C ILE A 257 0.51 -17.58 7.65
N LEU A 258 -0.09 -18.21 6.65
CA LEU A 258 -0.78 -17.58 5.54
C LEU A 258 -2.28 -17.79 5.72
N PHE A 259 -3.03 -16.69 5.76
CA PHE A 259 -4.48 -16.69 5.65
C PHE A 259 -4.89 -16.31 4.23
N CYS A 260 -5.63 -17.19 3.54
CA CYS A 260 -6.16 -16.93 2.21
C CYS A 260 -7.61 -17.42 2.08
N PRO A 261 -8.37 -16.99 1.05
CA PRO A 261 -9.61 -17.68 0.68
C PRO A 261 -9.36 -19.17 0.38
N LYS A 262 -10.31 -20.05 0.72
CA LYS A 262 -10.20 -21.50 0.45
C LYS A 262 -9.97 -21.80 -1.03
N LYS A 263 -10.59 -21.02 -1.92
CA LYS A 263 -10.39 -21.07 -3.38
C LYS A 263 -8.94 -20.86 -3.84
N LEU A 264 -8.09 -20.22 -3.03
CA LEU A 264 -6.67 -20.01 -3.34
C LEU A 264 -5.74 -21.07 -2.74
N ASP A 265 -6.27 -22.09 -2.04
CA ASP A 265 -5.46 -23.13 -1.40
C ASP A 265 -4.48 -23.78 -2.38
N ALA A 266 -4.97 -24.29 -3.51
CA ALA A 266 -4.13 -24.95 -4.51
C ALA A 266 -3.03 -24.01 -5.05
N ASN A 267 -3.33 -22.72 -5.21
CA ASN A 267 -2.39 -21.73 -5.70
C ASN A 267 -1.21 -21.54 -4.73
N TRP A 268 -1.47 -21.55 -3.43
CA TRP A 268 -0.44 -21.43 -2.43
C TRP A 268 0.22 -22.78 -2.13
N ARG A 269 -0.54 -23.86 -1.97
CA ARG A 269 -0.05 -25.20 -1.59
C ARG A 269 0.97 -25.75 -2.58
N GLN A 270 0.83 -25.46 -3.87
CA GLN A 270 1.77 -25.92 -4.90
C GLN A 270 3.22 -25.47 -4.68
N TYR A 271 3.47 -24.41 -3.89
CA TYR A 271 4.81 -23.88 -3.66
C TYR A 271 5.48 -24.40 -2.38
N LEU A 272 4.74 -25.15 -1.54
CA LEU A 272 5.30 -25.78 -0.34
C LEU A 272 6.35 -26.85 -0.71
N GLU A 273 7.31 -27.05 0.19
CA GLU A 273 8.27 -28.16 0.08
C GLU A 273 7.55 -29.50 -0.18
N GLY A 274 8.10 -30.32 -1.07
CA GLY A 274 7.56 -31.63 -1.45
C GLY A 274 6.54 -31.62 -2.60
N HIS A 275 6.11 -30.46 -3.08
CA HIS A 275 5.09 -30.33 -4.13
C HIS A 275 5.65 -30.23 -5.55
N ARG A 276 6.98 -30.40 -5.71
CA ARG A 276 7.71 -30.37 -6.99
C ARG A 276 7.51 -29.05 -7.75
N SER A 277 7.49 -27.96 -6.99
CA SER A 277 7.36 -26.62 -7.55
C SER A 277 8.66 -26.20 -8.25
N LYS A 278 8.59 -25.17 -9.10
CA LYS A 278 9.81 -24.54 -9.66
C LYS A 278 10.73 -23.93 -8.60
N PHE A 279 10.24 -23.73 -7.37
CA PHE A 279 10.98 -23.21 -6.23
C PHE A 279 11.34 -24.32 -5.21
N GLU A 280 11.28 -25.60 -5.60
CA GLU A 280 11.55 -26.74 -4.70
C GLU A 280 12.90 -26.64 -3.98
N ARG A 281 13.92 -26.10 -4.65
CA ARG A 281 15.25 -25.88 -4.06
C ARG A 281 15.23 -24.92 -2.88
N ASP A 282 14.29 -23.98 -2.87
CA ASP A 282 14.15 -23.00 -1.80
C ASP A 282 13.44 -23.60 -0.58
N ARG A 283 12.81 -24.79 -0.69
CA ARG A 283 12.16 -25.53 0.41
C ARG A 283 11.28 -24.63 1.28
N LEU A 284 10.32 -23.96 0.64
CA LEU A 284 9.44 -22.98 1.30
C LEU A 284 8.56 -23.67 2.36
N LYS A 285 8.63 -23.19 3.61
CA LYS A 285 7.80 -23.68 4.72
C LYS A 285 6.88 -22.58 5.25
N TYR A 286 5.59 -22.81 5.16
CA TYR A 286 4.55 -21.98 5.77
C TYR A 286 3.30 -22.82 6.04
N THR A 287 2.48 -22.35 6.97
CA THR A 287 1.20 -22.99 7.30
C THR A 287 0.08 -22.26 6.56
N ILE A 288 -0.76 -22.99 5.82
CA ILE A 288 -1.93 -22.44 5.14
C ILE A 288 -3.14 -22.58 6.07
N ARG A 289 -3.86 -21.48 6.23
CA ARG A 289 -5.17 -21.37 6.90
C ARG A 289 -6.09 -20.50 6.06
N TYR A 290 -7.38 -20.61 6.33
CA TYR A 290 -8.41 -19.91 5.60
C TYR A 290 -8.97 -18.75 6.41
N HIS A 291 -9.47 -17.73 5.72
CA HIS A 291 -10.17 -16.62 6.39
C HIS A 291 -11.36 -17.12 7.22
N THR A 292 -12.01 -18.20 6.77
CA THR A 292 -13.12 -18.86 7.45
C THR A 292 -12.70 -19.67 8.67
N ASP A 293 -11.40 -19.93 8.86
CA ASP A 293 -10.90 -20.61 10.06
C ASP A 293 -10.84 -19.66 11.28
N LEU A 294 -10.86 -18.33 11.07
CA LEU A 294 -10.78 -17.29 12.10
C LEU A 294 -12.07 -17.14 12.94
N GLN A 295 -12.90 -18.18 13.00
CA GLN A 295 -14.15 -18.22 13.74
C GLN A 295 -14.44 -19.65 14.21
N ASP A 296 -15.35 -19.77 15.18
CA ASP A 296 -15.93 -21.04 15.63
C ASP A 296 -14.92 -22.12 16.04
N ASP A 297 -13.77 -21.69 16.58
CA ASP A 297 -12.67 -22.58 16.96
C ASP A 297 -12.20 -23.54 15.83
N ARG A 298 -12.50 -23.22 14.56
CA ARG A 298 -12.14 -24.03 13.38
C ARG A 298 -10.62 -24.23 13.28
N LEU A 299 -9.83 -23.24 13.71
CA LEU A 299 -8.37 -23.36 13.80
C LEU A 299 -7.89 -24.46 14.78
N GLU A 300 -8.70 -24.84 15.78
CA GLU A 300 -8.37 -25.92 16.72
C GLU A 300 -8.78 -27.31 16.21
N SER A 301 -9.58 -27.38 15.13
CA SER A 301 -10.06 -28.63 14.53
C SER A 301 -8.99 -29.37 13.71
N TYR A 302 -7.94 -28.67 13.28
CA TYR A 302 -6.85 -29.25 12.49
C TYR A 302 -6.03 -30.27 13.31
N GLN A 303 -5.80 -31.44 12.71
CA GLN A 303 -4.96 -32.51 13.30
C GLN A 303 -3.48 -32.41 12.89
N ASP A 304 -3.09 -31.34 12.21
CA ASP A 304 -1.73 -31.13 11.68
C ASP A 304 -0.70 -30.65 12.73
N GLY A 305 -1.13 -30.45 13.98
CA GLY A 305 -0.28 -29.98 15.08
C GLY A 305 -0.06 -28.46 15.10
N TYR A 306 -0.60 -27.72 14.13
CA TYR A 306 -0.50 -26.27 14.02
C TYR A 306 -1.76 -25.56 14.55
N LYS A 307 -2.27 -26.02 15.70
CA LYS A 307 -3.37 -25.36 16.44
C LYS A 307 -2.89 -24.03 17.02
N ILE A 308 -3.77 -23.06 17.30
CA ILE A 308 -3.38 -21.77 17.90
C ILE A 308 -2.63 -22.02 19.21
N ASN A 309 -3.17 -22.90 20.04
CA ASN A 309 -2.57 -23.22 21.33
C ASN A 309 -1.17 -23.82 21.22
N THR A 310 -0.81 -24.50 20.12
CA THR A 310 0.50 -25.17 19.95
C THR A 310 1.45 -24.35 19.09
N PHE A 311 0.94 -23.72 18.03
CA PHE A 311 1.73 -22.95 17.08
C PHE A 311 2.26 -21.65 17.67
N PHE A 312 1.48 -20.99 18.53
CA PHE A 312 1.84 -19.75 19.21
C PHE A 312 2.43 -19.95 20.62
N GLN A 313 2.56 -21.20 21.08
CA GLN A 313 3.26 -21.51 22.33
C GLN A 313 4.72 -21.04 22.27
N GLY A 314 5.18 -20.43 23.38
CA GLY A 314 6.56 -19.93 23.50
C GLY A 314 6.84 -18.59 22.84
N ASN A 315 5.81 -17.87 22.36
CA ASN A 315 5.94 -16.54 21.74
C ASN A 315 6.99 -16.51 20.60
N PRO A 316 6.82 -17.34 19.55
CA PRO A 316 7.77 -17.41 18.45
C PRO A 316 7.78 -16.12 17.64
N LYS A 317 8.86 -15.89 16.90
CA LYS A 317 8.88 -14.90 15.82
C LYS A 317 7.88 -15.31 14.75
N LEU A 318 6.89 -14.46 14.48
CA LEU A 318 5.75 -14.79 13.63
C LEU A 318 5.61 -13.79 12.48
N LEU A 319 5.47 -14.31 11.26
CA LEU A 319 5.01 -13.55 10.11
C LEU A 319 3.62 -14.04 9.74
N VAL A 320 2.64 -13.15 9.88
CA VAL A 320 1.26 -13.37 9.43
C VAL A 320 1.13 -12.77 8.04
N VAL A 321 0.87 -13.61 7.05
CA VAL A 321 0.59 -13.19 5.67
C VAL A 321 -0.91 -13.30 5.44
N ILE A 322 -1.54 -12.25 4.94
CA ILE A 322 -2.98 -12.19 4.70
C ILE A 322 -3.19 -11.89 3.23
N ASP A 323 -3.53 -12.92 2.45
CA ASP A 323 -3.91 -12.77 1.06
C ASP A 323 -5.38 -12.36 0.94
N GLU A 324 -5.70 -11.47 0.00
CA GLU A 324 -6.99 -10.80 -0.08
C GLU A 324 -7.44 -10.17 1.25
N SER A 325 -6.56 -9.36 1.84
CA SER A 325 -6.75 -8.71 3.16
C SER A 325 -8.01 -7.84 3.25
N HIS A 326 -8.61 -7.48 2.11
CA HIS A 326 -9.90 -6.79 2.05
C HIS A 326 -11.05 -7.58 2.71
N ASN A 327 -10.90 -8.89 2.94
CA ASN A 327 -11.82 -9.73 3.72
C ASN A 327 -11.82 -9.41 5.22
N LEU A 328 -10.79 -8.70 5.71
CA LEU A 328 -10.61 -8.30 7.11
C LEU A 328 -10.67 -6.78 7.26
N ARG A 329 -11.44 -6.11 6.41
CA ARG A 329 -11.60 -4.64 6.44
C ARG A 329 -12.53 -4.14 7.54
N ASN A 330 -13.36 -5.00 8.14
CA ASN A 330 -14.25 -4.62 9.23
C ASN A 330 -13.71 -5.09 10.60
N ASP A 331 -13.37 -4.13 11.47
CA ASP A 331 -12.84 -4.38 12.80
C ASP A 331 -13.88 -4.83 13.84
N LYS A 332 -15.17 -4.74 13.50
CA LYS A 332 -16.27 -5.27 14.31
C LYS A 332 -16.52 -6.76 14.06
N SER A 333 -16.09 -7.29 12.91
CA SER A 333 -16.30 -8.69 12.53
C SER A 333 -15.64 -9.67 13.50
N SER A 334 -16.27 -10.83 13.70
CA SER A 334 -15.75 -11.92 14.56
C SER A 334 -14.36 -12.36 14.09
N ARG A 335 -14.18 -12.56 12.79
CA ARG A 335 -12.90 -12.95 12.16
C ARG A 335 -11.78 -11.95 12.45
N TYR A 336 -12.05 -10.65 12.32
CA TYR A 336 -11.08 -9.61 12.64
C TYR A 336 -10.72 -9.62 14.12
N LYS A 337 -11.73 -9.61 15.01
CA LYS A 337 -11.52 -9.64 16.46
C LYS A 337 -10.72 -10.86 16.87
N PHE A 338 -11.06 -12.03 16.34
CA PHE A 338 -10.36 -13.27 16.59
C PHE A 338 -8.89 -13.17 16.19
N LEU A 339 -8.59 -12.73 14.96
CA LEU A 339 -7.22 -12.54 14.49
C LEU A 339 -6.45 -11.59 15.41
N VAL A 340 -7.04 -10.45 15.77
CA VAL A 340 -6.40 -9.46 16.63
C VAL A 340 -6.17 -9.99 18.04
N GLU A 341 -7.20 -10.54 18.68
CA GLU A 341 -7.18 -10.91 20.10
C GLU A 341 -6.45 -12.22 20.36
N ASN A 342 -6.58 -13.21 19.47
CA ASN A 342 -6.00 -14.54 19.67
C ASN A 342 -4.65 -14.75 18.99
N ILE A 343 -4.34 -13.98 17.95
CA ILE A 343 -3.09 -14.14 17.19
C ILE A 343 -2.20 -12.92 17.38
N LEU A 344 -2.64 -11.73 16.96
CA LEU A 344 -1.75 -10.56 16.90
C LEU A 344 -1.35 -10.03 18.29
N ARG A 345 -2.31 -9.89 19.22
CA ARG A 345 -2.06 -9.35 20.58
C ARG A 345 -1.32 -10.32 21.49
N LYS A 346 -1.54 -11.63 21.33
CA LYS A 346 -0.89 -12.67 22.15
C LYS A 346 0.60 -12.85 21.80
N ASN A 347 1.01 -12.47 20.59
CA ASN A 347 2.39 -12.57 20.13
C ASN A 347 3.12 -11.22 20.21
N LYS A 348 4.27 -11.18 20.88
CA LYS A 348 5.10 -9.97 21.00
C LYS A 348 5.81 -9.67 19.68
N GLU A 349 6.51 -10.66 19.12
CA GLU A 349 7.27 -10.55 17.87
C GLU A 349 6.45 -11.04 16.66
N VAL A 350 5.41 -10.27 16.31
CA VAL A 350 4.57 -10.55 15.15
C VAL A 350 4.72 -9.47 14.10
N LYS A 351 4.86 -9.87 12.84
CA LYS A 351 4.84 -8.99 11.67
C LYS A 351 3.67 -9.34 10.77
N VAL A 352 3.05 -8.34 10.14
CA VAL A 352 1.84 -8.52 9.31
C VAL A 352 2.08 -8.06 7.88
N LEU A 353 2.09 -9.00 6.93
CA LEU A 353 2.14 -8.73 5.49
C LEU A 353 0.76 -8.91 4.88
N GLN A 354 0.19 -7.85 4.33
CA GLN A 354 -1.12 -7.87 3.68
C GLN A 354 -0.98 -7.82 2.16
N LEU A 355 -1.70 -8.67 1.44
CA LEU A 355 -1.76 -8.66 -0.02
C LEU A 355 -3.18 -8.28 -0.42
N SER A 356 -3.31 -7.25 -1.25
CA SER A 356 -4.60 -6.85 -1.82
C SER A 356 -4.37 -6.17 -3.16
N ALA A 357 -5.19 -6.45 -4.17
CA ALA A 357 -5.15 -5.67 -5.41
C ALA A 357 -5.87 -4.32 -5.29
N THR A 358 -6.73 -4.19 -4.28
CA THR A 358 -7.66 -3.08 -4.07
C THR A 358 -7.62 -2.72 -2.58
N PRO A 359 -6.60 -1.98 -2.13
CA PRO A 359 -6.53 -1.58 -0.72
C PRO A 359 -7.75 -0.72 -0.34
N ILE A 360 -8.28 0.06 -1.29
CA ILE A 360 -9.52 0.86 -1.17
C ILE A 360 -10.58 0.21 -2.08
N ASN A 361 -11.72 -0.21 -1.52
CA ASN A 361 -12.85 -0.74 -2.28
C ASN A 361 -13.95 0.32 -2.43
N ASN A 362 -14.63 0.68 -1.33
CA ASN A 362 -15.76 1.62 -1.33
C ASN A 362 -15.48 2.91 -0.53
N LYS A 363 -14.87 2.80 0.66
CA LYS A 363 -14.58 3.95 1.54
C LYS A 363 -13.10 3.95 1.96
N LEU A 364 -12.55 5.15 2.20
CA LEU A 364 -11.20 5.30 2.76
C LEU A 364 -11.11 4.75 4.19
N ILE A 365 -12.22 4.82 4.95
CA ILE A 365 -12.29 4.28 6.30
C ILE A 365 -12.08 2.76 6.35
N ASP A 366 -12.39 2.02 5.27
CA ASP A 366 -12.18 0.58 5.20
C ASP A 366 -10.69 0.20 5.23
N VAL A 367 -9.84 1.10 4.73
CA VAL A 367 -8.39 0.91 4.70
C VAL A 367 -7.77 1.12 6.08
N ARG A 368 -8.38 1.98 6.92
CA ARG A 368 -7.96 2.22 8.31
C ARG A 368 -7.75 0.91 9.06
N ASN A 369 -8.66 -0.05 8.88
CA ASN A 369 -8.63 -1.32 9.59
C ASN A 369 -7.48 -2.22 9.14
N GLN A 370 -7.05 -2.14 7.89
CA GLN A 370 -5.84 -2.80 7.39
C GLN A 370 -4.59 -2.21 8.07
N PHE A 371 -4.52 -0.89 8.25
CA PHE A 371 -3.44 -0.29 9.05
C PHE A 371 -3.50 -0.70 10.52
N LYS A 372 -4.70 -0.79 11.11
CA LYS A 372 -4.87 -1.26 12.50
C LYS A 372 -4.37 -2.69 12.71
N LEU A 373 -4.47 -3.58 11.71
CA LEU A 373 -3.93 -4.95 11.83
C LEU A 373 -2.41 -4.94 12.09
N ILE A 374 -1.67 -4.04 11.45
CA ILE A 374 -0.21 -3.90 11.65
C ILE A 374 0.11 -3.56 13.11
N VAL A 375 -0.71 -2.71 13.73
CA VAL A 375 -0.57 -2.28 15.12
C VAL A 375 -1.51 -3.02 16.08
N LYS A 376 -1.78 -4.30 15.81
CA LYS A 376 -2.50 -5.22 16.71
C LYS A 376 -3.88 -4.69 17.17
N GLY A 377 -4.56 -3.99 16.27
CA GLY A 377 -5.89 -3.40 16.45
C GLY A 377 -5.92 -2.07 17.20
N HIS A 378 -4.77 -1.50 17.59
CA HIS A 378 -4.71 -0.25 18.35
C HIS A 378 -4.79 0.98 17.44
N ASP A 379 -5.78 1.85 17.67
CA ASP A 379 -5.96 3.08 16.87
C ASP A 379 -4.77 4.06 16.96
N ASN A 380 -4.14 4.11 18.14
CA ASN A 380 -2.99 4.95 18.46
C ASN A 380 -1.65 4.20 18.37
N GLY A 381 -1.62 3.02 17.74
CA GLY A 381 -0.43 2.15 17.74
C GLY A 381 0.79 2.73 17.02
N PHE A 382 0.60 3.75 16.17
CA PHE A 382 1.69 4.46 15.50
C PHE A 382 2.17 5.70 16.25
N LYS A 383 1.61 6.02 17.43
CA LYS A 383 1.92 7.25 18.18
C LYS A 383 3.37 7.31 18.63
N GLU A 384 3.93 6.19 19.06
CA GLU A 384 5.31 6.06 19.57
C GLU A 384 6.30 5.57 18.50
N THR A 385 5.85 5.47 17.25
CA THR A 385 6.70 5.13 16.10
C THR A 385 7.22 6.40 15.44
N ALA A 386 8.19 6.27 14.52
CA ALA A 386 8.70 7.39 13.72
C ALA A 386 7.61 8.13 12.90
N LEU A 387 6.41 7.54 12.76
CA LEU A 387 5.28 8.15 12.05
C LEU A 387 4.48 9.15 12.91
N GLU A 388 4.58 9.06 14.24
CA GLU A 388 3.92 9.97 15.19
C GLU A 388 2.41 10.18 14.92
N VAL A 389 1.72 9.11 14.50
CA VAL A 389 0.29 9.14 14.20
C VAL A 389 -0.49 8.83 15.47
N GLY A 390 -1.15 9.86 16.03
CA GLY A 390 -1.88 9.75 17.30
C GLY A 390 -3.21 8.98 17.22
N SER A 391 -3.89 9.01 16.07
CA SER A 391 -5.15 8.30 15.85
C SER A 391 -5.33 8.03 14.35
N LEU A 392 -5.44 6.75 13.99
CA LEU A 392 -5.79 6.34 12.62
C LEU A 392 -7.22 6.80 12.30
N GLU A 393 -8.15 6.65 13.22
CA GLU A 393 -9.55 7.08 13.10
C GLU A 393 -9.67 8.53 12.63
N SER A 394 -8.97 9.43 13.32
CA SER A 394 -9.04 10.86 13.00
C SER A 394 -8.51 11.17 11.61
N ILE A 395 -7.42 10.51 11.19
CA ILE A 395 -6.81 10.76 9.87
C ILE A 395 -7.76 10.29 8.75
N PHE A 396 -8.25 9.05 8.85
CA PHE A 396 -9.11 8.48 7.81
C PHE A 396 -10.51 9.11 7.79
N ARG A 397 -11.04 9.55 8.93
CA ARG A 397 -12.30 10.31 8.99
C ARG A 397 -12.17 11.66 8.29
N THR A 398 -11.08 12.37 8.49
CA THR A 398 -10.79 13.63 7.77
C THR A 398 -10.65 13.38 6.27
N ALA A 399 -9.82 12.41 5.88
CA ALA A 399 -9.64 12.05 4.47
C ALA A 399 -10.96 11.65 3.79
N GLN A 400 -11.84 10.91 4.48
CA GLN A 400 -13.15 10.52 3.98
C GLN A 400 -14.10 11.73 3.83
N LYS A 401 -14.05 12.69 4.76
CA LYS A 401 -14.82 13.94 4.67
C LYS A 401 -14.36 14.77 3.48
N ASP A 402 -13.06 14.92 3.29
CA ASP A 402 -12.47 15.66 2.17
C ASP A 402 -12.82 14.99 0.83
N PHE A 403 -12.81 13.66 0.79
CA PHE A 403 -13.24 12.88 -0.37
C PHE A 403 -14.71 13.15 -0.72
N LYS A 404 -15.63 13.09 0.26
CA LYS A 404 -17.05 13.40 0.04
C LYS A 404 -17.25 14.83 -0.50
N SER A 405 -16.60 15.82 0.12
CA SER A 405 -16.66 17.22 -0.34
C SER A 405 -16.10 17.40 -1.75
N TRP A 406 -15.06 16.64 -2.11
CA TRP A 406 -14.52 16.65 -3.47
C TRP A 406 -15.46 15.98 -4.49
N GLN A 407 -16.18 14.91 -4.11
CA GLN A 407 -17.13 14.22 -4.99
C GLN A 407 -18.30 15.12 -5.42
N GLU A 408 -18.71 16.08 -4.58
CA GLU A 408 -19.79 17.03 -4.84
C GLU A 408 -19.40 18.16 -5.81
N LYS A 409 -18.12 18.30 -6.18
CA LYS A 409 -17.65 19.35 -7.11
C LYS A 409 -17.89 18.96 -8.58
N GLU A 410 -18.49 19.87 -9.36
CA GLU A 410 -18.77 19.65 -10.80
C GLU A 410 -17.51 19.44 -11.65
N ASN A 411 -16.47 20.26 -11.44
CA ASN A 411 -15.19 20.20 -12.18
C ASN A 411 -14.06 19.55 -11.35
N ARG A 412 -14.31 18.34 -10.84
CA ARG A 412 -13.38 17.63 -9.98
C ARG A 412 -12.10 17.20 -10.71
N LYS A 413 -10.93 17.61 -10.19
CA LYS A 413 -9.63 17.04 -10.56
C LYS A 413 -9.05 16.27 -9.38
N ILE A 414 -8.42 15.12 -9.66
CA ILE A 414 -7.79 14.28 -8.62
C ILE A 414 -6.66 15.04 -7.91
N SER A 415 -5.95 15.92 -8.63
CA SER A 415 -4.91 16.78 -8.06
C SER A 415 -5.40 17.61 -6.88
N ASP A 416 -6.63 18.11 -6.96
CA ASP A 416 -7.20 19.03 -5.97
C ASP A 416 -7.55 18.27 -4.69
N PHE A 417 -7.96 17.00 -4.81
CA PHE A 417 -8.19 16.12 -3.67
C PHE A 417 -6.88 15.74 -2.98
N ILE A 418 -5.84 15.40 -3.74
CA ILE A 418 -4.53 15.04 -3.19
C ILE A 418 -3.95 16.19 -2.35
N GLN A 419 -4.15 17.45 -2.76
CA GLN A 419 -3.69 18.62 -2.02
C GLN A 419 -4.45 18.84 -0.69
N THR A 420 -5.69 18.36 -0.59
CA THR A 420 -6.48 18.46 0.65
C THR A 420 -6.14 17.39 1.69
N LEU A 421 -5.49 16.30 1.28
CA LEU A 421 -5.19 15.19 2.18
C LEU A 421 -4.16 15.58 3.25
N PRO A 422 -4.32 15.13 4.52
CA PRO A 422 -3.36 15.41 5.57
C PRO A 422 -1.96 14.85 5.25
N GLN A 423 -0.88 15.59 5.56
CA GLN A 423 0.50 15.11 5.35
C GLN A 423 0.78 13.77 6.05
N LYS A 424 0.21 13.57 7.25
CA LYS A 424 0.33 12.31 7.99
C LYS A 424 -0.31 11.11 7.27
N PHE A 425 -1.29 11.35 6.40
CA PHE A 425 -1.85 10.30 5.54
C PHE A 425 -0.77 9.78 4.56
N PHE A 426 -0.08 10.69 3.86
CA PHE A 426 1.01 10.31 2.95
C PHE A 426 2.17 9.63 3.67
N SER A 427 2.55 10.16 4.83
CA SER A 427 3.62 9.56 5.65
C SER A 427 3.28 8.12 6.03
N LEU A 428 2.03 7.85 6.39
CA LEU A 428 1.54 6.52 6.72
C LEU A 428 1.48 5.60 5.49
N THR A 429 0.95 6.07 4.36
CA THR A 429 0.85 5.27 3.14
C THR A 429 2.22 4.94 2.56
N ASP A 430 3.14 5.91 2.52
CA ASP A 430 4.48 5.75 1.95
C ASP A 430 5.34 4.81 2.79
N ALA A 431 5.13 4.80 4.12
CA ALA A 431 5.89 3.95 5.04
C ALA A 431 5.40 2.49 5.10
N LEU A 432 4.19 2.20 4.62
CA LEU A 432 3.53 0.90 4.83
C LEU A 432 2.99 0.25 3.56
N ILE A 433 2.81 1.00 2.47
CA ILE A 433 2.20 0.49 1.23
C ILE A 433 3.22 0.48 0.08
N VAL A 434 3.32 -0.67 -0.59
CA VAL A 434 3.93 -0.77 -1.92
C VAL A 434 2.82 -0.94 -2.94
N ALA A 435 2.54 0.09 -3.73
CA ALA A 435 1.51 0.07 -4.77
C ALA A 435 2.09 0.44 -6.14
N ARG A 436 1.93 -0.45 -7.12
CA ARG A 436 2.35 -0.20 -8.51
C ARG A 436 1.22 -0.44 -9.50
N THR A 437 1.13 0.46 -10.46
CA THR A 437 0.20 0.35 -11.59
C THR A 437 0.88 -0.30 -12.78
N ARG A 438 0.09 -0.90 -13.68
CA ARG A 438 0.61 -1.50 -14.93
C ARG A 438 1.43 -0.50 -15.75
N LYS A 439 0.91 0.73 -15.89
CA LYS A 439 1.57 1.82 -16.60
C LYS A 439 2.94 2.20 -16.02
N LEU A 440 3.12 2.08 -14.71
CA LEU A 440 4.38 2.46 -14.04
C LEU A 440 5.51 1.47 -14.34
N ILE A 441 5.18 0.21 -14.65
CA ILE A 441 6.15 -0.87 -14.88
C ILE A 441 6.18 -1.35 -16.33
N GLU A 442 5.34 -0.80 -17.22
CA GLU A 442 5.33 -1.11 -18.66
C GLU A 442 6.72 -0.98 -19.29
N SER A 443 7.47 0.06 -18.92
CA SER A 443 8.85 0.27 -19.38
C SER A 443 9.85 -0.78 -18.88
N GLU A 444 9.55 -1.47 -17.78
CA GLU A 444 10.41 -2.51 -17.20
C GLU A 444 10.21 -3.89 -17.83
N PHE A 445 9.09 -4.10 -18.53
CA PHE A 445 8.82 -5.36 -19.24
C PHE A 445 9.54 -5.46 -20.59
N GLY A 446 10.30 -4.43 -20.99
CA GLY A 446 11.07 -4.40 -22.22
C GLY A 446 10.20 -4.44 -23.48
N GLY A 447 9.85 -5.66 -23.92
CA GLY A 447 9.05 -5.94 -25.13
C GLY A 447 7.66 -6.57 -24.88
N MET A 448 7.27 -6.81 -23.63
CA MET A 448 5.90 -7.21 -23.28
C MET A 448 5.05 -5.98 -23.00
N SER A 449 4.01 -5.75 -23.81
CA SER A 449 3.00 -4.73 -23.56
C SER A 449 1.71 -5.36 -23.04
N PHE A 450 0.97 -4.62 -22.21
CA PHE A 450 -0.42 -4.97 -21.94
C PHE A 450 -1.24 -4.74 -23.22
N PRO A 451 -2.22 -5.62 -23.53
CA PRO A 451 -3.08 -5.40 -24.68
C PRO A 451 -3.91 -4.13 -24.49
N GLU A 452 -4.18 -3.41 -25.58
CA GLU A 452 -5.17 -2.33 -25.55
C GLU A 452 -6.54 -2.91 -25.20
N LYS A 453 -7.15 -2.37 -24.14
CA LYS A 453 -8.45 -2.81 -23.65
C LYS A 453 -9.53 -2.05 -24.39
N GLU A 454 -10.37 -2.78 -25.11
CA GLU A 454 -11.59 -2.22 -25.71
C GLU A 454 -12.63 -1.91 -24.63
N TYR A 455 -13.55 -1.00 -24.93
CA TYR A 455 -14.67 -0.71 -24.04
C TYR A 455 -15.55 -1.95 -23.86
N PRO A 456 -16.05 -2.22 -22.64
CA PRO A 456 -16.96 -3.34 -22.42
C PRO A 456 -18.28 -3.11 -23.18
N GLU A 457 -18.74 -4.14 -23.89
CA GLU A 457 -20.09 -4.21 -24.46
C GLU A 457 -21.01 -4.83 -23.41
N ASN A 458 -21.98 -4.07 -22.91
CA ASN A 458 -22.95 -4.54 -21.93
C ASN A 458 -24.19 -5.09 -22.63
N GLU A 459 -24.54 -6.34 -22.35
CA GLU A 459 -25.72 -7.02 -22.88
C GLU A 459 -26.68 -7.35 -21.74
N TYR A 460 -27.94 -6.94 -21.87
CA TYR A 460 -28.98 -7.17 -20.86
C TYR A 460 -30.00 -8.16 -21.44
N ILE A 461 -29.90 -9.41 -21.02
CA ILE A 461 -30.73 -10.51 -21.52
C ILE A 461 -31.49 -11.11 -20.35
N ASN A 462 -32.81 -10.97 -20.38
CA ASN A 462 -33.68 -11.58 -19.38
C ASN A 462 -34.00 -13.03 -19.77
N PRO A 463 -34.08 -13.95 -18.80
CA PRO A 463 -34.55 -15.30 -19.06
C PRO A 463 -36.05 -15.27 -19.36
N GLU A 464 -36.46 -16.04 -20.39
CA GLU A 464 -37.84 -16.15 -20.84
C GLU A 464 -38.19 -17.62 -21.12
N ASN A 465 -39.48 -17.94 -21.11
CA ASN A 465 -40.00 -19.28 -21.45
C ASN A 465 -39.47 -20.42 -20.56
N ILE A 466 -39.29 -20.19 -19.26
CA ILE A 466 -38.93 -21.25 -18.29
C ILE A 466 -40.18 -22.08 -17.99
N GLY A 467 -40.40 -23.12 -18.80
CA GLY A 467 -41.58 -23.99 -18.68
C GLY A 467 -42.87 -23.22 -19.00
N ASP A 468 -43.77 -23.16 -18.02
CA ASP A 468 -45.02 -22.41 -18.09
C ASP A 468 -44.83 -20.91 -17.83
N LEU A 469 -43.72 -20.50 -17.22
CA LEU A 469 -43.38 -19.09 -16.95
C LEU A 469 -42.84 -18.45 -18.24
N LYS A 470 -43.62 -17.56 -18.85
CA LYS A 470 -43.32 -16.99 -20.17
C LYS A 470 -42.47 -15.74 -20.07
N THR A 471 -42.71 -14.89 -19.07
CA THR A 471 -41.98 -13.62 -18.89
C THR A 471 -41.07 -13.63 -17.67
N PHE A 472 -40.16 -12.66 -17.62
CA PHE A 472 -39.28 -12.45 -16.48
C PHE A 472 -40.07 -12.04 -15.22
N GLU A 473 -41.12 -11.24 -15.37
CA GLU A 473 -41.97 -10.81 -14.26
C GLU A 473 -42.71 -11.99 -13.61
N GLU A 474 -43.19 -12.95 -14.41
CA GLU A 474 -43.81 -14.18 -13.90
C GLU A 474 -42.80 -15.02 -13.10
N LEU A 475 -41.56 -15.10 -13.58
CA LEU A 475 -40.48 -15.79 -12.89
C LEU A 475 -40.10 -15.10 -11.58
N LEU A 476 -39.96 -13.78 -11.59
CA LEU A 476 -39.65 -13.01 -10.40
C LEU A 476 -40.76 -13.14 -9.35
N SER A 477 -42.03 -13.03 -9.77
CA SER A 477 -43.18 -13.22 -8.89
C SER A 477 -43.22 -14.63 -8.30
N ALA A 478 -42.87 -15.66 -9.09
CA ALA A 478 -42.78 -17.03 -8.58
C ALA A 478 -41.71 -17.16 -7.47
N ILE A 479 -40.56 -16.49 -7.63
CA ILE A 479 -39.47 -16.49 -6.64
C ILE A 479 -39.86 -15.70 -5.38
N GLU A 480 -40.38 -14.49 -5.54
CA GLU A 480 -40.83 -13.64 -4.43
C GLU A 480 -41.98 -14.26 -3.63
N SER A 481 -42.75 -15.17 -4.25
CA SER A 481 -43.80 -15.90 -3.54
C SER A 481 -43.28 -16.95 -2.56
N ILE A 482 -42.03 -17.41 -2.63
CA ILE A 482 -41.50 -18.45 -1.74
C ILE A 482 -40.95 -17.77 -0.48
N ASN A 483 -41.47 -18.03 0.71
CA ASN A 483 -41.07 -17.29 1.92
C ASN A 483 -39.76 -17.79 2.56
N LEU A 484 -39.24 -18.95 2.13
CA LEU A 484 -38.04 -19.58 2.64
C LEU A 484 -38.15 -19.96 4.14
N ILE A 485 -39.32 -20.46 4.55
CA ILE A 485 -39.68 -20.73 5.95
C ILE A 485 -38.74 -21.71 6.67
N ALA A 486 -38.11 -22.65 5.96
CA ALA A 486 -37.18 -23.59 6.59
C ALA A 486 -35.97 -22.90 7.23
N TYR A 487 -35.60 -21.72 6.76
CA TYR A 487 -34.53 -20.89 7.31
C TYR A 487 -35.00 -19.90 8.39
N MET A 488 -36.29 -19.94 8.76
CA MET A 488 -36.88 -19.06 9.79
C MET A 488 -37.66 -19.81 10.89
N PRO A 489 -37.14 -20.90 11.49
CA PRO A 489 -37.84 -21.63 12.54
C PRO A 489 -38.11 -20.79 13.80
N HIS A 490 -37.29 -19.79 14.16
CA HIS A 490 -37.50 -18.99 15.38
C HIS A 490 -38.78 -18.15 15.34
N LEU A 491 -39.33 -17.84 14.16
CA LEU A 491 -40.64 -17.18 14.01
C LEU A 491 -41.79 -17.94 14.68
N TYR A 492 -41.62 -19.23 14.96
CA TYR A 492 -42.65 -20.11 15.51
C TYR A 492 -42.36 -20.55 16.96
N THR A 493 -41.33 -19.96 17.58
CA THR A 493 -40.96 -20.16 18.98
C THR A 493 -41.57 -19.07 19.88
N GLU A 494 -41.40 -19.13 21.21
CA GLU A 494 -41.84 -18.03 22.08
C GLU A 494 -41.03 -16.75 21.84
N GLU A 495 -41.68 -15.59 21.96
CA GLU A 495 -41.01 -14.29 22.01
C GLU A 495 -40.02 -14.23 23.19
N MET A 496 -38.75 -14.55 22.94
CA MET A 496 -37.68 -14.15 23.85
C MET A 496 -37.51 -12.64 23.74
N LYS A 497 -37.63 -11.90 24.85
CA LYS A 497 -37.22 -10.48 24.88
C LYS A 497 -35.72 -10.41 24.63
N PRO A 498 -35.26 -9.91 23.46
CA PRO A 498 -33.85 -9.93 23.16
C PRO A 498 -33.12 -8.89 24.02
N GLU A 499 -32.04 -9.28 24.69
CA GLU A 499 -31.19 -8.36 25.47
C GLU A 499 -30.49 -7.31 24.58
N SER A 500 -30.36 -7.57 23.28
CA SER A 500 -29.80 -6.65 22.27
C SER A 500 -30.26 -7.04 20.86
N VAL A 501 -30.17 -6.10 19.90
CA VAL A 501 -30.47 -6.35 18.46
C VAL A 501 -29.63 -7.49 17.88
N LEU A 502 -28.43 -7.73 18.42
CA LEU A 502 -27.53 -8.80 18.00
C LEU A 502 -28.00 -10.19 18.45
N LYS A 503 -28.75 -10.32 19.55
CA LYS A 503 -29.26 -11.60 20.09
C LYS A 503 -30.69 -11.94 19.64
N ASP A 504 -31.21 -11.23 18.65
CA ASP A 504 -32.55 -11.44 18.11
C ASP A 504 -32.48 -12.46 16.95
N GLU A 505 -32.67 -13.74 17.27
CA GLU A 505 -32.59 -14.87 16.31
C GLU A 505 -33.55 -14.69 15.12
N VAL A 506 -34.75 -14.16 15.34
CA VAL A 506 -35.73 -13.89 14.28
C VAL A 506 -35.20 -12.88 13.26
N ARG A 507 -34.56 -11.80 13.72
CA ARG A 507 -33.92 -10.84 12.81
C ARG A 507 -32.76 -11.48 12.05
N ARG A 508 -31.96 -12.34 12.69
CA ARG A 508 -30.84 -13.04 12.04
C ARG A 508 -31.32 -13.89 10.86
N GLU A 509 -32.34 -14.70 11.11
CA GLU A 509 -32.99 -15.55 10.11
C GLU A 509 -33.62 -14.72 8.97
N GLY A 510 -34.24 -13.58 9.30
CA GLY A 510 -34.74 -12.65 8.30
C GLY A 510 -33.65 -12.08 7.38
N PHE A 511 -32.46 -11.78 7.92
CA PHE A 511 -31.31 -11.38 7.11
C PHE A 511 -30.77 -12.52 6.25
N LEU A 512 -30.73 -13.75 6.78
CA LEU A 512 -30.37 -14.94 6.02
C LEU A 512 -31.28 -15.11 4.81
N VAL A 513 -32.59 -15.03 4.99
CA VAL A 513 -33.58 -15.09 3.90
C VAL A 513 -33.33 -14.00 2.85
N LYS A 514 -33.04 -12.76 3.28
CA LYS A 514 -32.67 -11.69 2.35
C LYS A 514 -31.41 -12.02 1.54
N MET A 515 -30.39 -12.60 2.16
CA MET A 515 -29.17 -13.04 1.46
C MET A 515 -29.46 -14.19 0.48
N MET A 516 -30.32 -15.13 0.86
CA MET A 516 -30.76 -16.24 0.01
C MET A 516 -31.48 -15.73 -1.25
N TYR A 517 -32.33 -14.71 -1.14
CA TYR A 517 -32.94 -14.08 -2.32
C TYR A 517 -31.93 -13.39 -3.22
N ILE A 518 -30.98 -12.63 -2.64
CA ILE A 518 -29.91 -11.99 -3.43
C ILE A 518 -29.09 -13.06 -4.16
N LEU A 519 -28.75 -14.17 -3.49
CA LEU A 519 -28.03 -15.27 -4.11
C LEU A 519 -28.85 -15.92 -5.23
N LEU A 520 -30.15 -16.17 -5.02
CA LEU A 520 -31.05 -16.68 -6.06
C LEU A 520 -31.07 -15.75 -7.29
N MET A 521 -31.15 -14.44 -7.09
CA MET A 521 -31.10 -13.45 -8.18
C MET A 521 -29.76 -13.47 -8.92
N LYS A 522 -28.63 -13.48 -8.19
CA LYS A 522 -27.30 -13.58 -8.79
C LYS A 522 -27.13 -14.89 -9.57
N ARG A 523 -27.62 -16.01 -9.02
CA ARG A 523 -27.58 -17.33 -9.69
C ARG A 523 -28.40 -17.30 -10.97
N LEU A 524 -29.61 -16.74 -10.94
CA LEU A 524 -30.48 -16.56 -12.11
C LEU A 524 -29.83 -15.68 -13.18
N GLU A 525 -29.26 -14.55 -12.76
CA GLU A 525 -28.54 -13.64 -13.63
C GLU A 525 -27.34 -14.35 -14.26
N SER A 526 -26.61 -15.18 -13.52
CA SER A 526 -25.48 -15.96 -14.04
C SER A 526 -25.89 -16.99 -15.10
N SER A 527 -26.75 -17.95 -14.75
CA SER A 527 -27.33 -18.93 -15.69
C SER A 527 -28.59 -19.61 -15.13
N TRP A 528 -29.47 -20.08 -16.01
CA TRP A 528 -30.63 -20.88 -15.59
C TRP A 528 -30.21 -22.18 -14.88
N TYR A 529 -29.04 -22.72 -15.23
CA TYR A 529 -28.53 -23.97 -14.67
C TYR A 529 -28.07 -23.82 -13.21
N SER A 530 -27.30 -22.77 -12.91
CA SER A 530 -26.89 -22.43 -11.54
C SER A 530 -28.07 -22.07 -10.65
N PHE A 531 -29.03 -21.35 -11.22
CA PHE A 531 -30.31 -21.08 -10.58
C PHE A 531 -31.08 -22.35 -10.25
N LYS A 532 -31.22 -23.27 -11.21
CA LYS A 532 -31.89 -24.56 -10.99
C LYS A 532 -31.25 -25.36 -9.86
N ASN A 533 -29.93 -25.46 -9.84
CA ASN A 533 -29.22 -26.18 -8.77
C ASN A 533 -29.50 -25.55 -7.40
N THR A 534 -29.55 -24.22 -7.34
CA THR A 534 -29.88 -23.50 -6.10
C THR A 534 -31.32 -23.75 -5.66
N VAL A 535 -32.29 -23.69 -6.57
CA VAL A 535 -33.70 -24.00 -6.28
C VAL A 535 -33.84 -25.44 -5.77
N ASN A 536 -33.11 -26.40 -6.36
CA ASN A 536 -33.09 -27.79 -5.90
C ASN A 536 -32.55 -27.91 -4.47
N ASN A 537 -31.41 -27.27 -4.16
CA ASN A 537 -30.85 -27.31 -2.81
C ASN A 537 -31.81 -26.72 -1.76
N ILE A 538 -32.49 -25.62 -2.11
CA ILE A 538 -33.49 -24.99 -1.23
C ILE A 538 -34.69 -25.93 -1.03
N TYR A 539 -35.17 -26.56 -2.11
CA TYR A 539 -36.25 -27.54 -2.04
C TYR A 539 -35.88 -28.74 -1.17
N ASP A 540 -34.69 -29.31 -1.35
CA ASP A 540 -34.20 -30.44 -0.57
C ASP A 540 -34.06 -30.07 0.92
N HIS A 541 -33.59 -28.85 1.23
CA HIS A 541 -33.54 -28.34 2.60
C HIS A 541 -34.95 -28.22 3.22
N HIS A 542 -35.93 -27.66 2.49
CA HIS A 542 -37.30 -27.53 2.99
C HIS A 542 -37.99 -28.88 3.19
N THR A 543 -37.78 -29.83 2.27
CA THR A 543 -38.35 -31.18 2.37
C THR A 543 -37.73 -31.97 3.52
N ASN A 544 -36.43 -31.85 3.74
CA ASN A 544 -35.76 -32.41 4.92
C ASN A 544 -36.31 -31.82 6.23
N ALA A 545 -36.52 -30.50 6.28
CA ALA A 545 -37.12 -29.84 7.43
C ALA A 545 -38.55 -30.35 7.70
N LEU A 546 -39.38 -30.47 6.66
CA LEU A 546 -40.73 -31.04 6.76
C LEU A 546 -40.70 -32.49 7.26
N GLN A 547 -39.78 -33.32 6.75
CA GLN A 547 -39.63 -34.70 7.19
C GLN A 547 -39.27 -34.79 8.68
N LYS A 548 -38.38 -33.92 9.18
CA LYS A 548 -38.04 -33.83 10.60
C LYS A 548 -39.26 -33.43 11.44
N VAL A 549 -40.06 -32.45 10.97
CA VAL A 549 -41.31 -32.03 11.62
C VAL A 549 -42.34 -33.17 11.66
N ASP A 550 -42.52 -33.90 10.56
CA ASP A 550 -43.44 -35.04 10.50
C ASP A 550 -43.02 -36.18 11.42
N ASN A 551 -41.72 -36.48 11.50
CA ASN A 551 -41.19 -37.47 12.43
C ASN A 551 -41.42 -37.05 13.89
N PHE A 552 -41.26 -35.77 14.21
CA PHE A 552 -41.56 -35.25 15.55
C PHE A 552 -43.05 -35.36 15.90
N ILE A 553 -43.95 -35.03 14.96
CA ILE A 553 -45.40 -35.14 15.17
C ILE A 553 -45.84 -36.60 15.35
N ASN A 554 -45.30 -37.53 14.54
CA ASN A 554 -45.74 -38.92 14.51
C ASN A 554 -45.04 -39.82 15.55
N ALA A 555 -43.73 -39.66 15.74
CA ALA A 555 -42.89 -40.52 16.56
C ALA A 555 -42.41 -39.86 17.87
N LYS A 556 -42.68 -38.56 18.06
CA LYS A 556 -42.13 -37.74 19.17
C LYS A 556 -40.61 -37.78 19.27
N GLU A 557 -39.93 -38.04 18.17
CA GLU A 557 -38.48 -37.96 18.08
C GLU A 557 -38.07 -36.48 18.05
N ASP A 558 -37.62 -35.97 19.19
CA ASP A 558 -37.11 -34.61 19.31
C ASP A 558 -35.75 -34.50 18.61
N THR A 559 -35.81 -34.05 17.37
CA THR A 559 -34.63 -33.75 16.55
C THR A 559 -34.43 -32.25 16.47
N VAL A 560 -33.23 -31.85 16.07
CA VAL A 560 -32.86 -30.44 15.94
C VAL A 560 -32.96 -30.04 14.47
N LEU A 561 -33.63 -28.91 14.22
CA LEU A 561 -33.55 -28.21 12.95
C LEU A 561 -32.21 -27.47 12.93
N GLU A 562 -31.28 -28.05 12.19
CA GLU A 562 -30.04 -27.42 11.78
C GLU A 562 -30.18 -27.01 10.32
N ASP A 563 -29.63 -25.85 9.98
CA ASP A 563 -29.41 -25.47 8.58
C ASP A 563 -28.32 -26.40 8.02
N GLU A 564 -28.73 -27.61 7.61
CA GLU A 564 -27.90 -28.53 6.85
C GLU A 564 -27.73 -27.99 5.43
N ILE A 565 -26.98 -26.90 5.30
CA ILE A 565 -26.46 -26.45 4.02
C ILE A 565 -25.45 -27.52 3.59
N SER A 566 -25.75 -28.26 2.52
CA SER A 566 -24.95 -29.40 2.12
C SER A 566 -23.51 -28.97 1.82
N GLU A 567 -22.54 -29.55 2.53
CA GLU A 567 -21.09 -29.34 2.31
C GLU A 567 -20.60 -29.81 0.92
N GLN A 568 -21.48 -30.46 0.16
CA GLN A 568 -21.16 -31.06 -1.14
C GLN A 568 -21.16 -30.06 -2.30
N ASN A 569 -21.60 -28.82 -2.10
CA ASN A 569 -21.64 -27.77 -3.11
C ASN A 569 -20.98 -26.49 -2.59
N ASP A 570 -20.35 -25.70 -3.47
CA ASP A 570 -19.74 -24.37 -3.18
C ASP A 570 -20.75 -23.31 -2.66
N PHE A 571 -21.96 -23.73 -2.25
CA PHE A 571 -23.09 -22.91 -1.87
C PHE A 571 -22.87 -22.13 -0.56
N GLU A 572 -22.22 -22.73 0.43
CA GLU A 572 -21.85 -22.04 1.69
C GLU A 572 -20.85 -20.90 1.39
N ASP A 573 -19.82 -21.18 0.58
CA ASP A 573 -18.82 -20.19 0.17
C ASP A 573 -19.46 -19.03 -0.64
N ASP A 574 -20.39 -19.34 -1.55
CA ASP A 574 -21.10 -18.33 -2.36
C ASP A 574 -22.05 -17.44 -1.54
N LEU A 575 -22.68 -18.00 -0.50
CA LEU A 575 -23.48 -17.24 0.47
C LEU A 575 -22.60 -16.33 1.32
N GLU A 576 -21.47 -16.84 1.81
CA GLU A 576 -20.51 -16.03 2.58
C GLU A 576 -19.97 -14.86 1.73
N GLU A 577 -19.57 -15.10 0.48
CA GLU A 577 -19.09 -14.05 -0.44
C GLU A 577 -20.17 -12.98 -0.67
N THR A 578 -21.44 -13.40 -0.85
CA THR A 578 -22.57 -12.47 -0.98
C THR A 578 -22.79 -11.64 0.29
N SER A 579 -22.64 -12.25 1.47
CA SER A 579 -22.77 -11.54 2.74
C SER A 579 -21.70 -10.46 2.93
N VAL A 580 -20.44 -10.76 2.57
CA VAL A 580 -19.29 -9.85 2.71
C VAL A 580 -19.38 -8.67 1.73
N GLU A 581 -19.91 -8.90 0.54
CA GLU A 581 -20.19 -7.83 -0.42
C GLU A 581 -21.29 -6.88 0.11
N PHE A 582 -22.38 -7.44 0.65
CA PHE A 582 -23.53 -6.67 1.10
C PHE A 582 -23.22 -5.81 2.35
N THR A 583 -22.45 -6.34 3.30
CA THR A 583 -22.10 -5.59 4.53
C THR A 583 -21.19 -4.38 4.26
N GLY A 584 -20.48 -4.36 3.13
CA GLY A 584 -19.60 -3.26 2.73
C GLY A 584 -20.30 -2.08 2.03
N ALA A 585 -21.62 -2.12 1.84
CA ALA A 585 -22.36 -1.17 1.00
C ALA A 585 -23.16 -0.08 1.76
N GLY A 586 -23.27 -0.10 3.10
CA GLY A 586 -24.11 0.86 3.85
C GLY A 586 -23.68 1.14 5.30
N ASP A 587 -24.02 2.33 5.82
CA ASP A 587 -23.75 2.74 7.22
C ASP A 587 -24.69 2.04 8.24
N GLU A 588 -25.87 1.56 7.82
CA GLU A 588 -26.87 0.92 8.70
C GLU A 588 -26.60 -0.59 8.97
N THR A 589 -25.74 -1.22 8.17
CA THR A 589 -25.42 -2.66 8.25
C THR A 589 -24.20 -2.98 9.13
N GLU A 590 -23.44 -1.97 9.56
CA GLU A 590 -22.23 -2.15 10.40
C GLU A 590 -22.51 -2.77 11.79
N GLN A 591 -23.77 -2.80 12.22
CA GLN A 591 -24.18 -3.36 13.53
C GLN A 591 -24.59 -4.84 13.46
N LEU A 592 -24.58 -5.47 12.28
CA LEU A 592 -25.29 -6.73 12.06
C LEU A 592 -24.38 -7.90 11.63
N GLU A 593 -23.06 -7.78 11.76
CA GLU A 593 -22.09 -8.74 11.19
C GLU A 593 -21.85 -10.03 11.99
N GLU A 594 -22.70 -10.36 12.96
CA GLU A 594 -22.54 -11.57 13.78
C GLU A 594 -23.18 -12.82 13.15
N PHE A 595 -23.53 -12.78 11.86
CA PHE A 595 -24.18 -13.89 11.17
C PHE A 595 -23.17 -14.90 10.65
N THR A 596 -22.76 -15.81 11.54
CA THR A 596 -22.31 -17.14 11.11
C THR A 596 -23.52 -17.88 10.57
N LEU A 597 -23.46 -18.28 9.29
CA LEU A 597 -24.54 -19.00 8.60
C LEU A 597 -24.84 -20.32 9.34
N GLY A 598 -26.08 -20.46 9.82
CA GLY A 598 -26.81 -21.71 10.02
C GLY A 598 -26.37 -22.72 11.10
N LYS A 599 -25.11 -22.70 11.58
CA LYS A 599 -24.59 -23.79 12.44
C LYS A 599 -24.67 -23.52 13.95
N LYS A 600 -25.01 -22.31 14.39
CA LYS A 600 -24.76 -21.89 15.79
C LYS A 600 -25.95 -21.98 16.76
N ASN A 601 -27.19 -21.88 16.28
CA ASN A 601 -28.37 -21.87 17.15
C ASN A 601 -29.44 -22.82 16.61
N PRO A 602 -29.22 -24.12 16.77
CA PRO A 602 -30.10 -25.11 16.17
C PRO A 602 -31.39 -25.21 17.01
N VAL A 603 -32.54 -25.17 16.35
CA VAL A 603 -33.84 -25.10 17.03
C VAL A 603 -34.36 -26.50 17.27
N LYS A 604 -34.57 -26.88 18.54
CA LYS A 604 -35.25 -28.14 18.83
C LYS A 604 -36.69 -28.06 18.38
N LEU A 605 -37.19 -29.14 17.79
CA LEU A 605 -38.59 -29.22 17.40
C LEU A 605 -39.54 -29.07 18.60
N SER A 606 -39.11 -29.50 19.80
CA SER A 606 -39.82 -29.25 21.06
C SER A 606 -40.06 -27.77 21.38
N ASP A 607 -39.20 -26.87 20.90
CA ASP A 607 -39.21 -25.46 21.25
C ASP A 607 -40.13 -24.65 20.31
N ILE A 608 -40.58 -25.26 19.22
CA ILE A 608 -41.53 -24.69 18.27
C ILE A 608 -42.96 -24.86 18.81
N ARG A 609 -43.54 -23.79 19.34
CA ARG A 609 -44.90 -23.82 19.91
C ARG A 609 -45.99 -23.94 18.86
N HIS A 610 -45.78 -23.35 17.69
CA HIS A 610 -46.76 -23.34 16.61
C HIS A 610 -46.38 -24.33 15.50
N ILE A 611 -46.07 -25.58 15.89
CA ILE A 611 -45.56 -26.61 14.98
C ILE A 611 -46.50 -26.91 13.80
N ASP A 612 -47.82 -26.90 14.03
CA ASP A 612 -48.81 -27.09 12.96
C ASP A 612 -48.83 -25.94 11.94
N MET A 613 -48.63 -24.70 12.40
CA MET A 613 -48.51 -23.54 11.50
C MET A 613 -47.19 -23.58 10.74
N PHE A 614 -46.10 -23.92 11.41
CA PHE A 614 -44.79 -24.09 10.80
C PHE A 614 -44.84 -25.15 9.68
N LYS A 615 -45.42 -26.32 9.97
CA LYS A 615 -45.67 -27.38 8.99
C LYS A 615 -46.47 -26.86 7.79
N ARG A 616 -47.60 -26.20 8.02
CA ARG A 616 -48.45 -25.67 6.93
C ARG A 616 -47.70 -24.67 6.05
N HIS A 617 -46.88 -23.82 6.65
CA HIS A 617 -46.10 -22.83 5.91
C HIS A 617 -44.94 -23.47 5.14
N LEU A 618 -44.28 -24.50 5.70
CA LEU A 618 -43.31 -25.34 4.98
C LEU A 618 -43.95 -26.04 3.78
N GLU A 619 -45.11 -26.68 3.94
CA GLU A 619 -45.83 -27.37 2.85
C GLU A 619 -46.19 -26.41 1.71
N ASN A 620 -46.61 -25.18 2.04
CA ASN A 620 -46.91 -24.15 1.04
C ASN A 620 -45.65 -23.69 0.28
N ASP A 621 -44.53 -23.48 0.96
CA ASP A 621 -43.26 -23.14 0.31
C ASP A 621 -42.74 -24.29 -0.55
N ILE A 622 -42.82 -25.54 -0.07
CA ILE A 622 -42.45 -26.75 -0.82
C ILE A 622 -43.29 -26.86 -2.09
N THR A 623 -44.61 -26.63 -2.02
CA THR A 623 -45.50 -26.65 -3.19
C THR A 623 -45.07 -25.59 -4.23
N ARG A 624 -44.70 -24.39 -3.78
CA ARG A 624 -44.23 -23.30 -4.66
C ARG A 624 -42.87 -23.63 -5.28
N LEU A 625 -41.94 -24.16 -4.49
CA LEU A 625 -40.62 -24.62 -4.93
C LEU A 625 -40.72 -25.78 -5.90
N GLU A 626 -41.61 -26.74 -5.67
CA GLU A 626 -41.87 -27.87 -6.56
C GLU A 626 -42.40 -27.40 -7.92
N LYS A 627 -43.30 -26.43 -7.93
CA LYS A 627 -43.80 -25.81 -9.17
C LYS A 627 -42.67 -25.10 -9.93
N LEU A 628 -41.82 -24.34 -9.24
CA LEU A 628 -40.68 -23.64 -9.86
C LEU A 628 -39.65 -24.65 -10.40
N LYS A 629 -39.32 -25.69 -9.64
CA LYS A 629 -38.45 -26.79 -10.02
C LYS A 629 -38.98 -27.52 -11.26
N SER A 630 -40.26 -27.87 -11.27
CA SER A 630 -40.92 -28.52 -12.41
C SER A 630 -40.82 -27.68 -13.69
N ASN A 631 -41.00 -26.36 -13.59
CA ASN A 631 -40.82 -25.45 -14.72
C ASN A 631 -39.37 -25.45 -15.26
N LEU A 632 -38.37 -25.48 -14.38
CA LEU A 632 -36.96 -25.56 -14.77
C LEU A 632 -36.60 -26.92 -15.40
N GLU A 633 -37.20 -28.01 -14.93
CA GLU A 633 -37.03 -29.34 -15.53
C GLU A 633 -37.71 -29.44 -16.92
N LEU A 634 -38.91 -28.86 -17.08
CA LEU A 634 -39.57 -28.72 -18.36
C LEU A 634 -38.75 -27.88 -19.34
N PHE A 635 -38.14 -26.79 -18.87
CA PHE A 635 -37.23 -25.96 -19.65
C PHE A 635 -36.00 -26.75 -20.11
N GLU A 636 -35.34 -27.47 -19.20
CA GLU A 636 -34.19 -28.32 -19.54
C GLU A 636 -34.56 -29.39 -20.58
N LYS A 637 -35.70 -30.06 -20.41
CA LYS A 637 -36.20 -31.04 -21.38
C LYS A 637 -36.44 -30.40 -22.75
N SER A 638 -37.06 -29.22 -22.77
CA SER A 638 -37.34 -28.47 -24.00
C SER A 638 -36.06 -27.98 -24.69
N LEU A 639 -35.01 -27.66 -23.93
CA LEU A 639 -33.67 -27.35 -24.47
C LEU A 639 -33.06 -28.59 -25.14
N LYS A 640 -33.12 -29.76 -24.50
CA LYS A 640 -32.61 -31.03 -25.07
C LYS A 640 -33.35 -31.41 -26.36
N GLU A 641 -34.66 -31.17 -26.40
CA GLU A 641 -35.51 -31.38 -27.58
C GLU A 641 -35.39 -30.25 -28.63
N LYS A 642 -34.57 -29.22 -28.39
CA LYS A 642 -34.37 -28.04 -29.25
C LYS A 642 -35.65 -27.25 -29.55
N LYS A 643 -36.66 -27.34 -28.67
CA LYS A 643 -37.93 -26.58 -28.77
C LYS A 643 -37.77 -25.14 -28.30
N VAL A 644 -36.90 -24.93 -27.32
CA VAL A 644 -36.51 -23.62 -26.80
C VAL A 644 -35.00 -23.46 -26.89
N LYS A 645 -34.51 -22.23 -26.78
CA LYS A 645 -33.08 -21.91 -26.78
C LYS A 645 -32.72 -21.16 -25.50
N ASP A 646 -31.51 -21.40 -25.03
CA ASP A 646 -30.90 -20.56 -24.00
C ASP A 646 -30.36 -19.29 -24.68
N ILE A 647 -31.13 -18.21 -24.61
CA ILE A 647 -30.86 -16.95 -25.31
C ILE A 647 -29.50 -16.38 -24.89
N LYS A 648 -29.14 -16.51 -23.60
CA LYS A 648 -27.87 -16.00 -23.06
C LYS A 648 -26.69 -16.80 -23.60
N LEU A 649 -26.81 -18.13 -23.66
CA LEU A 649 -25.80 -19.00 -24.25
C LEU A 649 -25.64 -18.74 -25.76
N GLU A 650 -26.72 -18.62 -26.51
CA GLU A 650 -26.65 -18.34 -27.95
C GLU A 650 -25.96 -16.99 -28.21
N ARG A 651 -26.30 -15.95 -27.43
CA ARG A 651 -25.63 -14.64 -27.55
C ARG A 651 -24.14 -14.72 -27.24
N LEU A 652 -23.75 -15.45 -26.20
CA LEU A 652 -22.34 -15.70 -25.89
C LEU A 652 -21.62 -16.40 -27.06
N ILE A 653 -22.25 -17.40 -27.68
CA ILE A 653 -21.71 -18.10 -28.85
C ILE A 653 -21.54 -17.13 -30.02
N GLU A 654 -22.51 -16.26 -30.29
CA GLU A 654 -22.41 -15.23 -31.33
C GLU A 654 -21.19 -14.32 -31.11
N HIS A 655 -20.94 -13.86 -29.87
CA HIS A 655 -19.76 -13.05 -29.55
C HIS A 655 -18.45 -13.83 -29.75
N ILE A 656 -18.41 -15.11 -29.35
CA ILE A 656 -17.23 -15.97 -29.53
C ILE A 656 -16.94 -16.14 -31.03
N GLU A 657 -17.94 -16.46 -31.83
CA GLU A 657 -17.79 -16.64 -33.27
C GLU A 657 -17.40 -15.34 -33.98
N LYS A 658 -18.05 -14.22 -33.64
CA LYS A 658 -17.73 -12.90 -34.18
C LYS A 658 -16.26 -12.56 -33.93
N LYS A 659 -15.79 -12.70 -32.68
CA LYS A 659 -14.38 -12.47 -32.33
C LYS A 659 -13.43 -13.37 -33.10
N ARG A 660 -13.75 -14.66 -33.24
CA ARG A 660 -12.90 -15.62 -33.97
C ARG A 660 -12.81 -15.33 -35.47
N LYS A 661 -13.85 -14.73 -36.07
CA LYS A 661 -13.88 -14.32 -37.48
C LYS A 661 -13.16 -12.98 -37.72
N GLU A 662 -13.35 -12.00 -36.84
CA GLU A 662 -12.93 -10.61 -37.07
C GLU A 662 -11.54 -10.27 -36.52
N ARG A 663 -11.01 -11.04 -35.55
CA ARG A 663 -9.77 -10.69 -34.83
C ARG A 663 -8.66 -11.69 -35.06
N THR A 664 -7.42 -11.17 -35.11
CA THR A 664 -6.19 -11.98 -35.20
C THR A 664 -6.00 -12.87 -33.97
N ASN A 665 -6.32 -12.38 -32.77
CA ASN A 665 -6.32 -13.18 -31.55
C ASN A 665 -7.68 -13.86 -31.32
N GLN A 666 -7.73 -15.16 -31.64
CA GLN A 666 -8.91 -16.00 -31.50
C GLN A 666 -9.12 -16.57 -30.08
N LYS A 667 -8.19 -16.31 -29.15
CA LYS A 667 -8.31 -16.79 -27.76
C LYS A 667 -9.42 -16.05 -27.03
N VAL A 668 -10.24 -16.81 -26.30
CA VAL A 668 -11.36 -16.30 -25.49
C VAL A 668 -11.15 -16.80 -24.07
N ILE A 669 -11.34 -15.92 -23.11
CA ILE A 669 -11.43 -16.24 -21.69
C ILE A 669 -12.82 -15.80 -21.26
N ILE A 670 -13.58 -16.70 -20.66
CA ILE A 670 -14.94 -16.44 -20.19
C ILE A 670 -14.87 -16.46 -18.67
N PHE A 671 -15.29 -15.37 -18.05
CA PHE A 671 -15.43 -15.28 -16.60
C PHE A 671 -16.89 -15.45 -16.24
N THR A 672 -17.15 -16.22 -15.19
CA THR A 672 -18.47 -16.37 -14.57
C THR A 672 -18.31 -16.31 -13.06
N VAL A 673 -19.36 -15.88 -12.38
CA VAL A 673 -19.36 -15.77 -10.91
C VAL A 673 -19.37 -17.15 -10.25
N PHE A 674 -20.12 -18.10 -10.83
CA PHE A 674 -20.33 -19.41 -10.21
C PHE A 674 -19.74 -20.58 -11.01
N ALA A 675 -19.22 -21.58 -10.30
CA ALA A 675 -18.56 -22.77 -10.87
C ALA A 675 -19.52 -23.70 -11.64
N ASP A 676 -20.78 -23.81 -11.19
CA ASP A 676 -21.85 -24.52 -11.89
C ASP A 676 -22.15 -23.92 -13.27
N THR A 677 -22.19 -22.59 -13.39
CA THR A 677 -22.28 -21.90 -14.68
C THR A 677 -21.07 -22.22 -15.56
N ALA A 678 -19.86 -22.26 -15.01
CA ALA A 678 -18.65 -22.58 -15.79
C ALA A 678 -18.72 -24.01 -16.36
N LYS A 679 -19.11 -24.99 -15.53
CA LYS A 679 -19.32 -26.38 -15.94
C LYS A 679 -20.40 -26.50 -17.01
N TYR A 680 -21.51 -25.77 -16.84
CA TYR A 680 -22.58 -25.72 -17.83
C TYR A 680 -22.09 -25.17 -19.17
N LEU A 681 -21.43 -24.01 -19.18
CA LEU A 681 -20.89 -23.41 -20.39
C LEU A 681 -19.85 -24.31 -21.07
N TYR A 682 -18.97 -24.95 -20.31
CA TYR A 682 -17.99 -25.90 -20.82
C TYR A 682 -18.65 -27.03 -21.62
N ASN A 683 -19.65 -27.69 -21.01
CA ASN A 683 -20.37 -28.79 -21.65
C ASN A 683 -21.15 -28.32 -22.89
N GLN A 684 -21.81 -27.15 -22.82
CA GLN A 684 -22.58 -26.61 -23.93
C GLN A 684 -21.70 -26.19 -25.11
N LEU A 685 -20.55 -25.56 -24.84
CA LEU A 685 -19.60 -25.18 -25.88
C LEU A 685 -19.01 -26.41 -26.57
N ILE A 686 -18.66 -27.47 -25.83
CA ILE A 686 -18.23 -28.74 -26.44
C ILE A 686 -19.32 -29.31 -27.35
N ASN A 687 -20.57 -29.36 -26.88
CA ASN A 687 -21.71 -29.85 -27.67
C ASN A 687 -21.97 -29.02 -28.95
N LYS A 688 -21.59 -27.74 -28.95
CA LYS A 688 -21.66 -26.83 -30.10
C LYS A 688 -20.43 -26.89 -31.02
N GLY A 689 -19.46 -27.77 -30.73
CA GLY A 689 -18.29 -28.02 -31.57
C GLY A 689 -17.02 -27.26 -31.17
N PHE A 690 -16.99 -26.65 -29.98
CA PHE A 690 -15.79 -26.00 -29.44
C PHE A 690 -14.94 -27.02 -28.65
N TYR A 691 -13.99 -27.68 -29.32
CA TYR A 691 -13.19 -28.75 -28.69
C TYR A 691 -11.92 -28.28 -27.97
N ASN A 692 -11.34 -27.15 -28.39
CA ASN A 692 -10.15 -26.56 -27.76
C ASN A 692 -10.54 -25.62 -26.61
N ILE A 693 -11.13 -26.18 -25.56
CA ILE A 693 -11.59 -25.45 -24.37
C ILE A 693 -11.14 -26.17 -23.09
N ALA A 694 -10.85 -25.39 -22.05
CA ALA A 694 -10.59 -25.88 -20.71
C ALA A 694 -11.50 -25.12 -19.72
N CYS A 695 -12.08 -25.84 -18.78
CA CYS A 695 -12.69 -25.27 -17.59
C CYS A 695 -11.69 -25.45 -16.45
N VAL A 696 -11.36 -24.37 -15.75
CA VAL A 696 -10.40 -24.35 -14.64
C VAL A 696 -11.15 -24.13 -13.35
#